data_AF-A0A5C7L608-F1
#
_entry.id   AF-A0A5C7L608-F1
#
_cell.length_a   1.000
_cell.length_b   1.000
_cell.length_c   1.000
_cell.angle_alpha   90.00
_cell.angle_beta   90.00
_cell.angle_gamma   90.00
#
_symmetry.space_group_name_H-M   'P 1'
#
loop_
_entity.id
_entity.type
_entity.pdbx_description
1 polymer ?
#
loop_
_entity_poly.entity_id
_entity_poly.type
_entity_poly.pdbx_seq_one_letter_code
_entity_poly.pdbx_strand_id
1 'polypeptide(L)'
;MSGNTFHPRGGHWLSLALAGVLLLASCARSSSSGGAGSGAGPGPGPAAAGAIQVLSNRADLISGGDALLQVTLPAGVAAKDVTVDLNGQDVTKQFATGADGRYIGLVSGMPPGSNRVTAHFPGGASSSYTLINHPQEGPVFSGPQLQPWTCQQGATDAGCNQPPSYSYVYKSTDPTKSALQPYDPANPPTDVASTTTDNGTTVPFIVRIETGYQDRDQYKIAALFQPGKPWTAVAPQPQFNHKLLITHGVSCGVDHNTGNAPSVTSFNPADVTGAGLPAVGADSVQYALGQGFIIMSTALDYSGHNCNLPLQAESLMMAKEHLIEQYGTLRYTIGTGCSGGSLAQQWIANAYPGIYQGILPTCSFPDAWGTATQFADYHLTLAYFTNPSKWGSGVVWSPTQMADVQGHLTIVNSEVSDNAQFHVAVPTDACSGVPAPQPNDPATRYDPATNPGGVRCDIQDAAINVFGPRPMAIWTDNEKKIGRGYAGFPVDNVGVQYGLAVLQAGTITAAQFLDLNQKIGGLDVDTNPIPERTPAVEPALANAYRSGMINETNNLDRTAIIDCRGPDPGAFHDSYRAFAVRARLDREHGNHDNQMIWEGPAPIVGDAACAYNSLIAMDRWLAAVEKDTSGKTLAQKIAADKPSDIGDQCYDGVGNKLTDGLCPGTNSPVPGSAALSVGVVPVYATPRMVAGDAITTDANKCQLKPLNRNDNYGPLGASTFTDAQWAQMQALFPTGVCDFSKPGVSQQGTVAWQTYQDPAGNVIYGGTALPAPPANSGGGWASPAFATTP
;
A
#
# COMPACT_ATOMS: atom_id res chain seq x y z
N MET A 1 -24.38 41.82 26.55
CA MET A 1 -24.89 43.11 26.04
C MET A 1 -23.76 43.77 25.25
N SER A 2 -24.07 44.30 24.05
CA SER A 2 -23.25 45.11 23.12
C SER A 2 -21.96 44.46 22.58
N GLY A 3 -21.73 44.18 21.29
CA GLY A 3 -22.38 44.60 20.04
C GLY A 3 -21.61 45.73 19.33
N ASN A 4 -21.01 45.42 18.15
CA ASN A 4 -20.64 46.24 16.98
C ASN A 4 -19.22 45.89 16.44
N THR A 5 -19.05 45.25 15.27
CA THR A 5 -19.15 45.72 13.86
C THR A 5 -18.25 46.91 13.49
N PHE A 6 -17.26 46.73 12.60
CA PHE A 6 -17.27 47.18 11.19
C PHE A 6 -15.92 46.96 10.48
N HIS A 7 -16.00 46.71 9.17
CA HIS A 7 -14.94 46.39 8.20
C HIS A 7 -14.63 47.64 7.31
N PRO A 8 -13.81 47.60 6.22
CA PRO A 8 -12.63 48.44 6.00
C PRO A 8 -12.79 49.58 4.94
N ARG A 9 -11.72 50.37 4.72
CA ARG A 9 -11.50 51.34 3.61
C ARG A 9 -10.05 51.13 3.09
N GLY A 10 -9.65 51.24 1.81
CA GLY A 10 -10.30 51.59 0.53
C GLY A 10 -9.27 52.11 -0.51
N GLY A 11 -9.61 52.03 -1.81
CA GLY A 11 -9.16 52.83 -2.98
C GLY A 11 -7.77 52.52 -3.62
N HIS A 12 -7.51 52.58 -4.95
CA HIS A 12 -8.19 53.25 -6.08
C HIS A 12 -7.96 52.61 -7.49
N TRP A 13 -8.98 52.47 -8.38
CA TRP A 13 -9.37 53.21 -9.65
C TRP A 13 -8.34 53.22 -10.83
N LEU A 14 -8.63 52.79 -12.09
CA LEU A 14 -9.45 53.34 -13.23
C LEU A 14 -9.50 52.25 -14.37
N SER A 15 -10.61 51.75 -14.98
CA SER A 15 -11.61 52.25 -15.97
C SER A 15 -11.24 52.26 -17.48
N LEU A 16 -11.95 51.45 -18.29
CA LEU A 16 -12.54 51.65 -19.66
C LEU A 16 -12.90 50.26 -20.28
N ALA A 17 -14.14 49.74 -20.29
CA ALA A 17 -15.39 50.06 -21.04
C ALA A 17 -15.47 49.56 -22.51
N LEU A 18 -16.31 48.55 -22.82
CA LEU A 18 -17.48 48.65 -23.74
C LEU A 18 -18.37 47.37 -23.80
N ALA A 19 -19.70 47.61 -23.83
CA ALA A 19 -20.93 46.85 -24.19
C ALA A 19 -20.86 45.37 -24.68
N GLY A 20 -21.80 44.44 -24.43
CA GLY A 20 -23.20 44.49 -23.97
C GLY A 20 -24.18 44.09 -25.09
N VAL A 21 -24.92 42.97 -24.93
CA VAL A 21 -26.34 42.72 -25.31
C VAL A 21 -26.78 41.29 -24.89
N LEU A 22 -27.87 41.23 -24.13
CA LEU A 22 -28.66 40.06 -23.73
C LEU A 22 -29.85 39.88 -24.69
N LEU A 23 -30.31 38.65 -24.90
CA LEU A 23 -31.69 38.36 -25.30
C LEU A 23 -32.23 37.12 -24.55
N LEU A 24 -33.21 37.38 -23.68
CA LEU A 24 -34.18 36.42 -23.11
C LEU A 24 -35.49 36.57 -23.89
N ALA A 25 -36.18 35.46 -24.16
CA ALA A 25 -37.60 35.49 -24.54
C ALA A 25 -38.34 34.27 -23.95
N SER A 26 -39.46 34.57 -23.30
CA SER A 26 -40.38 33.64 -22.63
C SER A 26 -41.72 33.53 -23.37
N CYS A 27 -42.34 32.35 -23.24
CA CYS A 27 -43.79 32.06 -23.22
C CYS A 27 -44.67 32.29 -24.46
N ALA A 28 -45.34 31.22 -24.93
CA ALA A 28 -46.81 31.18 -25.07
C ALA A 28 -47.33 29.75 -25.34
N ARG A 29 -48.38 29.36 -24.61
CA ARG A 29 -49.25 28.20 -24.85
C ARG A 29 -50.20 28.48 -26.01
N SER A 30 -50.55 27.47 -26.79
CA SER A 30 -51.82 27.41 -27.53
C SER A 30 -52.21 25.95 -27.75
N SER A 31 -53.40 25.61 -27.29
CA SER A 31 -54.09 24.33 -27.45
C SER A 31 -54.89 24.29 -28.75
N SER A 32 -54.83 23.18 -29.48
CA SER A 32 -55.89 22.78 -30.43
C SER A 32 -56.13 21.28 -30.35
N SER A 33 -57.38 20.92 -30.09
CA SER A 33 -57.96 19.60 -30.00
C SER A 33 -58.20 18.94 -31.37
N GLY A 34 -58.14 17.61 -31.41
CA GLY A 34 -59.04 16.78 -32.24
C GLY A 34 -58.37 15.93 -33.32
N GLY A 35 -58.27 14.62 -33.06
CA GLY A 35 -57.92 13.61 -34.06
C GLY A 35 -57.74 12.23 -33.44
N ALA A 36 -58.84 11.51 -33.22
CA ALA A 36 -58.81 10.10 -32.85
C ALA A 36 -58.22 9.28 -34.01
N GLY A 37 -57.17 8.52 -33.72
CA GLY A 37 -56.54 7.56 -34.62
C GLY A 37 -56.02 6.39 -33.81
N SER A 38 -56.73 5.28 -33.89
CA SER A 38 -56.45 3.98 -33.30
C SER A 38 -55.14 3.35 -33.76
N GLY A 39 -54.39 2.77 -32.82
CA GLY A 39 -53.57 1.56 -33.04
C GLY A 39 -52.10 1.75 -33.41
N ALA A 40 -51.22 1.76 -32.40
CA ALA A 40 -49.86 1.20 -32.47
C ALA A 40 -49.39 0.89 -31.05
N GLY A 41 -48.97 -0.34 -30.79
CA GLY A 41 -48.42 -0.76 -29.49
C GLY A 41 -47.10 -0.04 -29.15
N PRO A 42 -46.59 -0.18 -27.91
CA PRO A 42 -45.32 0.42 -27.54
C PRO A 42 -44.20 -0.22 -28.38
N GLY A 43 -43.61 0.56 -29.27
CA GLY A 43 -42.39 0.17 -29.96
C GLY A 43 -41.21 0.11 -28.98
N PRO A 44 -40.18 -0.73 -29.23
CA PRO A 44 -38.98 -0.74 -28.42
C PRO A 44 -38.31 0.63 -28.49
N GLY A 45 -38.03 1.24 -27.34
CA GLY A 45 -37.23 2.46 -27.26
C GLY A 45 -35.79 2.21 -27.77
N PRO A 46 -35.04 3.27 -28.13
CA PRO A 46 -33.65 3.13 -28.53
C PRO A 46 -32.86 2.44 -27.41
N ALA A 47 -32.08 1.40 -27.75
CA ALA A 47 -31.16 0.78 -26.82
C ALA A 47 -30.24 1.88 -26.25
N ALA A 48 -30.13 1.93 -24.92
CA ALA A 48 -29.29 2.90 -24.26
C ALA A 48 -27.83 2.68 -24.68
N ALA A 49 -27.15 3.76 -25.09
CA ALA A 49 -25.69 3.77 -25.10
C ALA A 49 -25.20 3.35 -23.69
N GLY A 50 -24.34 2.34 -23.61
CA GLY A 50 -23.80 1.86 -22.32
C GLY A 50 -24.53 0.66 -21.69
N ALA A 51 -25.10 -0.26 -22.50
CA ALA A 51 -25.71 -1.47 -21.95
C ALA A 51 -24.70 -2.50 -21.42
N ILE A 52 -23.43 -2.43 -21.85
CA ILE A 52 -22.36 -3.35 -21.45
C ILE A 52 -21.64 -2.76 -20.23
N GLN A 53 -21.45 -3.57 -19.19
CA GLN A 53 -20.66 -3.26 -18.01
C GLN A 53 -19.55 -4.32 -17.85
N VAL A 54 -18.32 -3.86 -17.60
CA VAL A 54 -17.19 -4.71 -17.25
C VAL A 54 -17.16 -4.87 -15.74
N LEU A 55 -17.31 -6.11 -15.25
CA LEU A 55 -17.41 -6.40 -13.82
C LEU A 55 -16.06 -6.75 -13.21
N SER A 56 -15.23 -7.53 -13.92
CA SER A 56 -14.01 -8.11 -13.34
C SER A 56 -12.94 -7.10 -12.99
N ASN A 57 -12.78 -6.05 -13.80
CA ASN A 57 -11.78 -5.00 -13.58
C ASN A 57 -12.08 -3.73 -14.39
N ARG A 58 -11.26 -2.70 -14.22
CA ARG A 58 -11.15 -1.56 -15.13
C ARG A 58 -10.93 -2.06 -16.55
N ALA A 59 -11.71 -1.54 -17.49
CA ALA A 59 -11.68 -2.06 -18.86
C ALA A 59 -10.36 -1.80 -19.60
N ASP A 60 -9.53 -0.86 -19.12
CA ASP A 60 -8.20 -0.57 -19.65
C ASP A 60 -7.07 -1.40 -19.00
N LEU A 61 -7.40 -2.23 -18.00
CA LEU A 61 -6.44 -3.01 -17.21
C LEU A 61 -6.74 -4.53 -17.21
N ILE A 62 -7.58 -5.01 -18.14
CA ILE A 62 -7.95 -6.44 -18.21
C ILE A 62 -6.70 -7.29 -18.42
N SER A 63 -6.62 -8.46 -17.79
CA SER A 63 -5.47 -9.35 -17.92
C SER A 63 -5.88 -10.81 -18.07
N GLY A 64 -4.99 -11.65 -18.61
CA GLY A 64 -5.23 -13.10 -18.68
C GLY A 64 -6.15 -13.58 -19.81
N GLY A 65 -6.70 -12.66 -20.61
CA GLY A 65 -7.42 -13.01 -21.85
C GLY A 65 -8.91 -13.29 -21.70
N ASP A 66 -9.49 -13.01 -20.53
CA ASP A 66 -10.93 -13.02 -20.31
C ASP A 66 -11.41 -11.81 -19.50
N ALA A 67 -12.73 -11.61 -19.44
CA ALA A 67 -13.36 -10.58 -18.62
C ALA A 67 -14.79 -10.98 -18.25
N LEU A 68 -15.21 -10.72 -17.01
CA LEU A 68 -16.60 -10.90 -16.61
C LEU A 68 -17.43 -9.69 -17.02
N LEU A 69 -18.42 -9.88 -17.90
CA LEU A 69 -19.24 -8.81 -18.46
C LEU A 69 -20.72 -8.99 -18.14
N GLN A 70 -21.40 -7.88 -17.85
CA GLN A 70 -22.85 -7.81 -17.76
C GLN A 70 -23.42 -7.06 -18.97
N VAL A 71 -24.50 -7.58 -19.53
CA VAL A 71 -25.31 -6.89 -20.54
C VAL A 71 -26.67 -6.56 -19.94
N THR A 72 -26.95 -5.27 -19.82
CA THR A 72 -28.25 -4.77 -19.35
C THR A 72 -29.28 -4.93 -20.47
N LEU A 73 -30.30 -5.75 -20.22
CA LEU A 73 -31.35 -6.02 -21.19
C LEU A 73 -32.37 -4.86 -21.21
N PRO A 74 -32.71 -4.30 -22.40
CA PRO A 74 -33.79 -3.33 -22.51
C PRO A 74 -35.12 -3.92 -22.03
N ALA A 75 -36.02 -3.05 -21.55
CA ALA A 75 -37.34 -3.47 -21.07
C ALA A 75 -38.08 -4.28 -22.14
N GLY A 76 -38.53 -5.48 -21.79
CA GLY A 76 -39.28 -6.38 -22.69
C GLY A 76 -38.41 -7.23 -23.63
N VAL A 77 -37.08 -7.08 -23.62
CA VAL A 77 -36.17 -7.94 -24.39
C VAL A 77 -35.77 -9.15 -23.54
N ALA A 78 -35.96 -10.36 -24.08
CA ALA A 78 -35.50 -11.58 -23.41
C ALA A 78 -34.04 -11.88 -23.78
N ALA A 79 -33.28 -12.48 -22.85
CA ALA A 79 -31.87 -12.81 -23.04
C ALA A 79 -31.61 -13.68 -24.30
N LYS A 80 -32.54 -14.58 -24.63
CA LYS A 80 -32.46 -15.44 -25.83
C LYS A 80 -32.50 -14.68 -27.16
N ASP A 81 -32.96 -13.43 -27.14
CA ASP A 81 -33.10 -12.58 -28.33
C ASP A 81 -31.92 -11.59 -28.46
N VAL A 82 -30.91 -11.71 -27.59
CA VAL A 82 -29.67 -10.93 -27.62
C VAL A 82 -28.53 -11.80 -28.13
N THR A 83 -27.71 -11.27 -29.02
CA THR A 83 -26.44 -11.89 -29.41
C THR A 83 -25.27 -11.01 -28.99
N VAL A 84 -24.12 -11.60 -28.68
CA VAL A 84 -22.93 -10.89 -28.24
C VAL A 84 -21.74 -11.35 -29.05
N ASP A 85 -21.00 -10.41 -29.63
CA ASP A 85 -19.79 -10.65 -30.41
C ASP A 85 -18.54 -10.12 -29.69
N LEU A 86 -17.45 -10.87 -29.71
CA LEU A 86 -16.09 -10.43 -29.38
C LEU A 86 -15.29 -10.31 -30.68
N ASN A 87 -14.86 -9.10 -31.02
CA ASN A 87 -14.11 -8.83 -32.27
C ASN A 87 -14.82 -9.36 -33.53
N GLY A 88 -16.16 -9.37 -33.53
CA GLY A 88 -16.99 -9.89 -34.61
C GLY A 88 -17.21 -11.41 -34.60
N GLN A 89 -16.73 -12.13 -33.59
CA GLN A 89 -17.01 -13.55 -33.38
C GLN A 89 -18.11 -13.72 -32.33
N ASP A 90 -19.12 -14.53 -32.64
CA ASP A 90 -20.25 -14.79 -31.74
C ASP A 90 -19.78 -15.54 -30.48
N VAL A 91 -19.95 -14.87 -29.33
CA VAL A 91 -19.66 -15.38 -27.97
C VAL A 91 -20.94 -15.49 -27.13
N THR A 92 -22.13 -15.41 -27.73
CA THR A 92 -23.43 -15.42 -27.03
C THR A 92 -23.58 -16.59 -26.07
N LYS A 93 -23.01 -17.76 -26.42
CA LYS A 93 -23.05 -18.98 -25.58
C LYS A 93 -22.26 -18.87 -24.27
N GLN A 94 -21.40 -17.87 -24.13
CA GLN A 94 -20.64 -17.61 -22.91
C GLN A 94 -21.47 -16.81 -21.88
N PHE A 95 -22.65 -16.30 -22.28
CA PHE A 95 -23.55 -15.57 -21.42
C PHE A 95 -24.71 -16.43 -20.92
N ALA A 96 -25.08 -16.23 -19.66
CA ALA A 96 -26.23 -16.85 -19.02
C ALA A 96 -26.97 -15.83 -18.14
N THR A 97 -28.27 -16.09 -17.89
CA THR A 97 -29.02 -15.33 -16.89
C THR A 97 -28.75 -15.94 -15.51
N GLY A 98 -28.13 -15.15 -14.62
CA GLY A 98 -27.89 -15.53 -13.23
C GLY A 98 -29.17 -15.69 -12.43
N ALA A 99 -29.08 -16.23 -11.22
CA ALA A 99 -30.22 -16.38 -10.31
C ALA A 99 -30.83 -15.03 -9.89
N ASP A 100 -30.04 -13.96 -9.96
CA ASP A 100 -30.43 -12.57 -9.73
C ASP A 100 -31.07 -11.89 -10.96
N GLY A 101 -31.23 -12.62 -12.07
CA GLY A 101 -31.81 -12.13 -13.31
C GLY A 101 -30.86 -11.34 -14.20
N ARG A 102 -29.60 -11.15 -13.81
CA ARG A 102 -28.62 -10.43 -14.63
C ARG A 102 -28.11 -11.31 -15.76
N TYR A 103 -27.94 -10.74 -16.96
CA TYR A 103 -27.35 -11.44 -18.10
C TYR A 103 -25.84 -11.20 -18.13
N ILE A 104 -25.08 -12.22 -17.72
CA ILE A 104 -23.64 -12.12 -17.45
C ILE A 104 -22.91 -13.22 -18.21
N GLY A 105 -21.73 -12.93 -18.72
CA GLY A 105 -20.84 -13.90 -19.34
C GLY A 105 -19.39 -13.66 -18.97
N LEU A 106 -18.66 -14.75 -18.74
CA LEU A 106 -17.20 -14.73 -18.71
C LEU A 106 -16.73 -14.80 -20.16
N VAL A 107 -16.36 -13.65 -20.72
CA VAL A 107 -15.97 -13.54 -22.12
C VAL A 107 -14.48 -13.83 -22.26
N SER A 108 -14.13 -14.97 -22.85
CA SER A 108 -12.75 -15.41 -23.02
C SER A 108 -12.27 -15.40 -24.47
N GLY A 109 -10.95 -15.50 -24.65
CA GLY A 109 -10.30 -15.51 -25.96
C GLY A 109 -9.89 -14.12 -26.45
N MET A 110 -9.70 -13.16 -25.54
CA MET A 110 -9.19 -11.83 -25.85
C MET A 110 -7.67 -11.90 -26.11
N PRO A 111 -7.17 -11.60 -27.32
CA PRO A 111 -5.74 -11.38 -27.51
C PRO A 111 -5.26 -10.14 -26.73
N PRO A 112 -3.97 -10.03 -26.40
CA PRO A 112 -3.40 -8.79 -25.86
C PRO A 112 -3.69 -7.58 -26.77
N GLY A 113 -3.97 -6.44 -26.15
CA GLY A 113 -4.34 -5.18 -26.81
C GLY A 113 -5.85 -4.90 -26.81
N SER A 114 -6.27 -4.05 -27.75
CA SER A 114 -7.65 -3.57 -27.84
C SER A 114 -8.60 -4.66 -28.34
N ASN A 115 -9.68 -4.88 -27.60
CA ASN A 115 -10.75 -5.83 -27.89
C ASN A 115 -12.10 -5.11 -27.90
N ARG A 116 -13.03 -5.51 -28.78
CA ARG A 116 -14.34 -4.89 -28.90
C ARG A 116 -15.44 -5.91 -28.67
N VAL A 117 -16.26 -5.68 -27.66
CA VAL A 117 -17.47 -6.48 -27.39
C VAL A 117 -18.68 -5.72 -27.90
N THR A 118 -19.59 -6.40 -28.59
CA THR A 118 -20.83 -5.81 -29.11
C THR A 118 -22.03 -6.68 -28.76
N ALA A 119 -23.00 -6.12 -28.02
CA ALA A 119 -24.29 -6.73 -27.80
C ALA A 119 -25.29 -6.21 -28.84
N HIS A 120 -25.98 -7.13 -29.50
CA HIS A 120 -27.01 -6.86 -30.51
C HIS A 120 -28.38 -7.21 -29.94
N PHE A 121 -29.33 -6.29 -30.11
CA PHE A 121 -30.69 -6.40 -29.59
C PHE A 121 -31.71 -6.49 -30.74
N PRO A 122 -32.93 -6.97 -30.46
CA PRO A 122 -34.02 -6.97 -31.44
C PRO A 122 -34.28 -5.57 -32.03
N GLY A 123 -34.67 -5.52 -33.30
CA GLY A 123 -34.91 -4.26 -34.01
C GLY A 123 -33.64 -3.56 -34.52
N GLY A 124 -32.47 -4.22 -34.44
CA GLY A 124 -31.21 -3.75 -35.03
C GLY A 124 -30.41 -2.79 -34.16
N ALA A 125 -30.83 -2.56 -32.92
CA ALA A 125 -30.07 -1.77 -31.96
C ALA A 125 -28.86 -2.56 -31.44
N SER A 126 -27.76 -1.87 -31.15
CA SER A 126 -26.56 -2.49 -30.57
C SER A 126 -25.86 -1.56 -29.59
N SER A 127 -25.11 -2.15 -28.67
CA SER A 127 -24.21 -1.46 -27.75
C SER A 127 -22.83 -2.09 -27.87
N SER A 128 -21.79 -1.27 -27.88
CA SER A 128 -20.42 -1.77 -27.98
C SER A 128 -19.53 -1.15 -26.93
N TYR A 129 -18.50 -1.90 -26.52
CA TYR A 129 -17.57 -1.51 -25.49
C TYR A 129 -16.16 -1.99 -25.85
N THR A 130 -15.15 -1.15 -25.61
CA THR A 130 -13.73 -1.48 -25.86
C THR A 130 -13.03 -1.82 -24.55
N LEU A 131 -12.27 -2.92 -24.56
CA LEU A 131 -11.42 -3.37 -23.46
C LEU A 131 -9.96 -3.43 -23.93
N ILE A 132 -9.00 -3.27 -23.03
CA ILE A 132 -7.58 -3.48 -23.28
C ILE A 132 -7.15 -4.66 -22.44
N ASN A 133 -6.81 -5.77 -23.09
CA ASN A 133 -6.30 -6.97 -22.45
C ASN A 133 -4.77 -6.96 -22.41
N HIS A 134 -4.19 -7.41 -21.31
CA HIS A 134 -2.76 -7.52 -21.07
C HIS A 134 -2.37 -8.98 -20.85
N PRO A 135 -1.10 -9.37 -21.07
CA PRO A 135 -0.62 -10.73 -20.82
C PRO A 135 -0.81 -11.16 -19.35
N GLN A 136 -0.92 -12.47 -19.12
CA GLN A 136 -1.06 -13.04 -17.78
C GLN A 136 0.17 -12.80 -16.91
N GLU A 137 1.34 -12.75 -17.52
CA GLU A 137 2.63 -12.42 -16.88
C GLU A 137 2.88 -10.92 -16.71
N GLY A 138 1.91 -10.06 -17.06
CA GLY A 138 2.09 -8.61 -17.09
C GLY A 138 3.14 -8.15 -18.11
N PRO A 139 3.67 -6.92 -17.97
CA PRO A 139 3.19 -5.88 -17.07
C PRO A 139 1.91 -5.20 -17.58
N VAL A 140 1.09 -4.68 -16.68
CA VAL A 140 -0.15 -3.93 -17.00
C VAL A 140 0.09 -2.42 -16.90
N PHE A 141 0.62 -1.97 -15.76
CA PHE A 141 0.99 -0.61 -15.41
C PHE A 141 2.30 -0.51 -14.63
N SER A 142 2.84 -1.60 -14.08
CA SER A 142 4.07 -1.63 -13.25
C SER A 142 5.35 -1.24 -14.00
N GLY A 143 5.30 -1.26 -15.34
CA GLY A 143 6.42 -0.98 -16.24
C GLY A 143 7.20 -2.25 -16.59
N PRO A 144 8.33 -2.15 -17.29
CA PRO A 144 9.10 -3.33 -17.69
C PRO A 144 9.46 -4.24 -16.52
N GLN A 145 9.18 -5.53 -16.68
CA GLN A 145 9.43 -6.57 -15.68
C GLN A 145 10.89 -6.62 -15.23
N LEU A 146 11.11 -6.92 -13.95
CA LEU A 146 12.44 -7.07 -13.37
C LEU A 146 13.22 -8.21 -14.07
N GLN A 147 14.50 -7.98 -14.38
CA GLN A 147 15.37 -8.94 -15.04
C GLN A 147 16.73 -9.05 -14.34
N PRO A 148 17.39 -10.23 -14.38
CA PRO A 148 16.90 -11.51 -14.92
C PRO A 148 15.77 -12.08 -14.04
N TRP A 149 15.17 -13.19 -14.47
CA TRP A 149 14.18 -13.89 -13.67
C TRP A 149 14.21 -15.39 -13.92
N THR A 150 14.02 -16.18 -12.86
CA THR A 150 13.94 -17.63 -12.93
C THR A 150 12.53 -18.12 -12.62
N CYS A 151 11.86 -18.75 -13.58
CA CYS A 151 10.54 -19.33 -13.36
C CYS A 151 10.59 -20.61 -12.51
N GLN A 152 9.47 -20.92 -11.88
CA GLN A 152 9.22 -22.17 -11.16
C GLN A 152 9.28 -23.40 -12.08
N GLN A 153 9.51 -24.56 -11.46
CA GLN A 153 9.36 -25.85 -12.13
C GLN A 153 7.89 -26.06 -12.55
N GLY A 154 7.66 -26.36 -13.83
CA GLY A 154 6.32 -26.58 -14.38
C GLY A 154 5.74 -25.38 -15.14
N ALA A 155 6.45 -24.24 -15.18
CA ALA A 155 6.14 -23.14 -16.09
C ALA A 155 6.06 -23.63 -17.54
N THR A 156 5.05 -23.16 -18.27
CA THR A 156 4.80 -23.54 -19.67
C THR A 156 5.46 -22.61 -20.68
N ASP A 157 5.95 -21.45 -20.24
CA ASP A 157 6.59 -20.43 -21.06
C ASP A 157 7.58 -19.57 -20.26
N ALA A 158 8.13 -18.52 -20.90
CA ALA A 158 9.06 -17.57 -20.29
C ALA A 158 8.37 -16.52 -19.39
N GLY A 159 7.05 -16.41 -19.44
CA GLY A 159 6.24 -15.58 -18.55
C GLY A 159 5.97 -16.23 -17.20
N CYS A 160 6.50 -17.45 -16.98
CA CYS A 160 6.25 -18.26 -15.80
C CYS A 160 4.79 -18.69 -15.65
N ASN A 161 4.02 -18.68 -16.74
CA ASN A 161 2.63 -19.10 -16.72
C ASN A 161 2.51 -20.60 -16.44
N GLN A 162 1.49 -20.98 -15.67
CA GLN A 162 1.16 -22.37 -15.38
C GLN A 162 -0.33 -22.50 -15.05
N PRO A 163 -1.03 -23.55 -15.53
CA PRO A 163 -2.43 -23.76 -15.21
C PRO A 163 -2.68 -23.89 -13.70
N PRO A 164 -3.80 -23.34 -13.17
CA PRO A 164 -4.12 -23.45 -11.76
C PRO A 164 -4.30 -24.91 -11.31
N SER A 165 -3.87 -25.18 -10.08
CA SER A 165 -4.06 -26.46 -9.40
C SER A 165 -4.95 -26.30 -8.17
N TYR A 166 -5.63 -27.38 -7.78
CA TYR A 166 -6.58 -27.35 -6.67
C TYR A 166 -6.23 -28.40 -5.60
N SER A 167 -6.28 -27.99 -4.35
CA SER A 167 -6.20 -28.87 -3.18
C SER A 167 -7.35 -28.58 -2.22
N TYR A 168 -7.59 -29.47 -1.26
CA TYR A 168 -8.67 -29.32 -0.31
C TYR A 168 -8.18 -29.55 1.12
N VAL A 169 -8.69 -28.75 2.04
CA VAL A 169 -8.48 -28.90 3.49
C VAL A 169 -9.81 -28.77 4.22
N TYR A 170 -9.88 -29.20 5.48
CA TYR A 170 -11.09 -29.10 6.28
C TYR A 170 -10.78 -28.77 7.75
N LYS A 171 -11.78 -28.26 8.47
CA LYS A 171 -11.69 -28.08 9.92
C LYS A 171 -12.19 -29.33 10.63
N SER A 172 -11.37 -29.92 11.48
CA SER A 172 -11.77 -31.09 12.27
C SER A 172 -12.67 -30.70 13.45
N THR A 173 -13.56 -31.61 13.84
CA THR A 173 -14.33 -31.56 15.10
C THR A 173 -13.48 -31.92 16.32
N ASP A 174 -12.28 -32.47 16.13
CA ASP A 174 -11.32 -32.75 17.18
C ASP A 174 -10.66 -31.44 17.67
N PRO A 175 -10.92 -31.00 18.91
CA PRO A 175 -10.38 -29.74 19.42
C PRO A 175 -8.86 -29.75 19.62
N THR A 176 -8.21 -30.92 19.54
CA THR A 176 -6.74 -31.02 19.59
C THR A 176 -6.08 -30.67 18.25
N LYS A 177 -6.85 -30.59 17.16
CA LYS A 177 -6.39 -30.24 15.81
C LYS A 177 -6.78 -28.79 15.46
N SER A 178 -5.99 -27.83 15.89
CA SER A 178 -6.25 -26.40 15.64
C SER A 178 -6.00 -25.96 14.18
N ALA A 179 -5.07 -26.62 13.49
CA ALA A 179 -4.78 -26.38 12.07
C ALA A 179 -5.79 -27.09 11.16
N LEU A 180 -6.06 -26.53 9.98
CA LEU A 180 -6.83 -27.22 8.95
C LEU A 180 -6.11 -28.50 8.49
N GLN A 181 -6.89 -29.55 8.27
CA GLN A 181 -6.41 -30.89 7.94
C GLN A 181 -6.59 -31.18 6.45
N PRO A 182 -5.74 -32.01 5.80
CA PRO A 182 -5.94 -32.39 4.39
C PRO A 182 -7.29 -33.07 4.15
N TYR A 183 -7.99 -32.70 3.08
CA TYR A 183 -9.26 -33.30 2.67
C TYR A 183 -9.10 -33.99 1.32
N ASP A 184 -9.45 -35.28 1.25
CA ASP A 184 -9.56 -36.02 0.00
C ASP A 184 -11.04 -36.16 -0.38
N PRO A 185 -11.52 -35.51 -1.46
CA PRO A 185 -12.91 -35.66 -1.91
C PRO A 185 -13.30 -37.09 -2.28
N ALA A 186 -12.34 -37.94 -2.67
CA ALA A 186 -12.60 -39.35 -2.96
C ALA A 186 -12.70 -40.22 -1.72
N ASN A 187 -12.07 -39.81 -0.61
CA ASN A 187 -12.04 -40.52 0.66
C ASN A 187 -12.29 -39.53 1.83
N PRO A 188 -13.52 -39.01 1.95
CA PRO A 188 -13.80 -37.92 2.88
C PRO A 188 -13.62 -38.36 4.35
N PRO A 189 -12.94 -37.54 5.19
CA PRO A 189 -12.80 -37.80 6.61
C PRO A 189 -14.16 -37.73 7.34
N THR A 190 -14.26 -38.44 8.47
CA THR A 190 -15.52 -38.55 9.23
C THR A 190 -15.70 -37.46 10.29
N ASP A 191 -14.64 -36.71 10.61
CA ASP A 191 -14.59 -35.70 11.67
C ASP A 191 -14.68 -34.26 11.12
N VAL A 192 -15.29 -34.03 9.96
CA VAL A 192 -15.47 -32.69 9.37
C VAL A 192 -16.44 -31.84 10.19
N ALA A 193 -15.99 -30.69 10.68
CA ALA A 193 -16.82 -29.72 11.37
C ALA A 193 -17.77 -29.00 10.41
N SER A 194 -18.90 -28.48 10.92
CA SER A 194 -19.78 -27.57 10.20
C SER A 194 -19.52 -26.11 10.57
N THR A 195 -19.96 -25.19 9.72
CA THR A 195 -19.99 -23.75 9.99
C THR A 195 -21.23 -23.13 9.38
N THR A 196 -21.64 -21.98 9.89
CA THR A 196 -22.73 -21.16 9.36
C THR A 196 -22.16 -19.81 8.96
N THR A 197 -22.27 -19.48 7.68
CA THR A 197 -21.79 -18.22 7.12
C THR A 197 -22.66 -17.05 7.57
N ASP A 198 -22.18 -15.83 7.39
CA ASP A 198 -22.88 -14.61 7.81
C ASP A 198 -24.22 -14.39 7.07
N ASN A 199 -24.39 -15.02 5.91
CA ASN A 199 -25.63 -15.05 5.14
C ASN A 199 -26.59 -16.19 5.56
N GLY A 200 -26.26 -16.94 6.61
CA GLY A 200 -27.11 -17.98 7.20
C GLY A 200 -27.00 -19.36 6.54
N THR A 201 -26.04 -19.58 5.64
CA THR A 201 -25.84 -20.87 4.97
C THR A 201 -24.99 -21.80 5.84
N THR A 202 -25.54 -22.96 6.22
CA THR A 202 -24.80 -23.99 6.98
C THR A 202 -24.19 -25.03 6.04
N VAL A 203 -22.88 -25.21 6.12
CA VAL A 203 -22.10 -26.15 5.30
C VAL A 203 -21.03 -26.87 6.12
N PRO A 204 -20.56 -28.06 5.69
CA PRO A 204 -19.27 -28.60 6.12
C PRO A 204 -18.15 -27.59 5.88
N PHE A 205 -17.26 -27.43 6.85
CA PHE A 205 -16.07 -26.58 6.77
C PHE A 205 -15.00 -27.31 5.94
N ILE A 206 -15.21 -27.32 4.63
CA ILE A 206 -14.27 -27.81 3.62
C ILE A 206 -13.85 -26.59 2.82
N VAL A 207 -12.54 -26.43 2.61
CA VAL A 207 -11.93 -25.32 1.90
C VAL A 207 -11.24 -25.87 0.66
N ARG A 208 -11.53 -25.28 -0.50
CA ARG A 208 -10.75 -25.48 -1.72
C ARG A 208 -9.68 -24.41 -1.78
N ILE A 209 -8.43 -24.80 -2.03
CA ILE A 209 -7.32 -23.90 -2.28
C ILE A 209 -6.92 -24.03 -3.74
N GLU A 210 -7.05 -22.94 -4.47
CA GLU A 210 -6.49 -22.77 -5.80
C GLU A 210 -5.08 -22.19 -5.69
N THR A 211 -4.15 -22.70 -6.50
CA THR A 211 -2.79 -22.17 -6.64
C THR A 211 -2.51 -22.00 -8.13
N GLY A 212 -2.24 -20.78 -8.56
CA GLY A 212 -1.90 -20.44 -9.94
C GLY A 212 -0.74 -19.45 -9.99
N TYR A 213 -0.43 -18.99 -11.20
CA TYR A 213 0.67 -18.05 -11.46
C TYR A 213 0.20 -16.91 -12.34
N GLN A 214 0.51 -15.69 -11.94
CA GLN A 214 0.15 -14.45 -12.63
C GLN A 214 1.19 -13.39 -12.26
N ASP A 215 1.49 -12.46 -13.17
CA ASP A 215 2.56 -11.46 -12.97
C ASP A 215 3.91 -12.13 -12.61
N ARG A 216 4.17 -13.29 -13.25
CA ARG A 216 5.35 -14.17 -13.08
C ARG A 216 5.47 -14.88 -11.72
N ASP A 217 4.45 -14.74 -10.88
CA ASP A 217 4.48 -15.14 -9.48
C ASP A 217 3.26 -15.95 -9.03
N GLN A 218 3.41 -16.69 -7.92
CA GLN A 218 2.33 -17.52 -7.41
C GLN A 218 1.21 -16.64 -6.81
N TYR A 219 -0.05 -16.99 -7.06
CA TYR A 219 -1.19 -16.55 -6.26
C TYR A 219 -1.89 -17.74 -5.60
N LYS A 220 -2.62 -17.49 -4.52
CA LYS A 220 -3.51 -18.46 -3.88
C LYS A 220 -4.88 -17.86 -3.60
N ILE A 221 -5.91 -18.70 -3.76
CA ILE A 221 -7.29 -18.37 -3.40
C ILE A 221 -7.87 -19.52 -2.57
N ALA A 222 -8.39 -19.25 -1.38
CA ALA A 222 -9.08 -20.21 -0.55
C ALA A 222 -10.55 -19.82 -0.35
N ALA A 223 -11.45 -20.77 -0.55
CA ALA A 223 -12.89 -20.58 -0.39
C ALA A 223 -13.53 -21.78 0.31
N LEU A 224 -14.52 -21.54 1.18
CA LEU A 224 -15.41 -22.61 1.61
C LEU A 224 -16.06 -23.24 0.39
N PHE A 225 -15.95 -24.55 0.23
CA PHE A 225 -16.33 -25.25 -0.99
C PHE A 225 -17.12 -26.52 -0.67
N GLN A 226 -18.18 -26.77 -1.44
CA GLN A 226 -18.96 -28.00 -1.39
C GLN A 226 -18.56 -28.94 -2.52
N PRO A 227 -17.80 -30.02 -2.25
CA PRO A 227 -17.41 -30.98 -3.28
C PRO A 227 -18.60 -31.52 -4.08
N GLY A 228 -18.44 -31.61 -5.41
CA GLY A 228 -19.48 -32.08 -6.32
C GLY A 228 -20.56 -31.04 -6.66
N LYS A 229 -20.48 -29.81 -6.14
CA LYS A 229 -21.32 -28.69 -6.58
C LYS A 229 -20.52 -27.79 -7.53
N PRO A 230 -21.11 -27.32 -8.65
CA PRO A 230 -20.44 -26.38 -9.54
C PRO A 230 -20.20 -25.04 -8.84
N TRP A 231 -19.24 -24.28 -9.34
CA TRP A 231 -19.01 -22.88 -8.99
C TRP A 231 -18.54 -22.16 -10.24
N THR A 232 -19.24 -21.08 -10.61
CA THR A 232 -18.79 -20.13 -11.64
C THR A 232 -19.03 -18.71 -11.14
N ALA A 233 -18.43 -17.70 -11.76
CA ALA A 233 -18.68 -16.32 -11.39
C ALA A 233 -20.15 -15.87 -11.51
N VAL A 234 -20.92 -16.50 -12.41
CA VAL A 234 -22.36 -16.20 -12.61
C VAL A 234 -23.28 -17.01 -11.69
N ALA A 235 -22.78 -18.10 -11.12
CA ALA A 235 -23.47 -18.93 -10.15
C ALA A 235 -22.51 -19.38 -9.04
N PRO A 236 -22.08 -18.45 -8.16
CA PRO A 236 -21.26 -18.80 -7.00
C PRO A 236 -22.02 -19.75 -6.06
N GLN A 237 -21.30 -20.55 -5.28
CA GLN A 237 -21.97 -21.39 -4.28
C GLN A 237 -22.56 -20.51 -3.15
N PRO A 238 -23.73 -20.87 -2.59
CA PRO A 238 -24.48 -19.98 -1.68
C PRO A 238 -23.76 -19.55 -0.42
N GLN A 239 -22.75 -20.29 0.04
CA GLN A 239 -21.96 -19.93 1.21
C GLN A 239 -20.99 -18.76 0.97
N PHE A 240 -20.73 -18.37 -0.28
CA PHE A 240 -19.92 -17.19 -0.56
C PHE A 240 -20.70 -15.93 -0.15
N ASN A 241 -20.16 -15.17 0.79
CA ASN A 241 -20.80 -13.93 1.25
C ASN A 241 -20.41 -12.70 0.42
N HIS A 242 -19.66 -12.91 -0.67
CA HIS A 242 -19.11 -11.89 -1.56
C HIS A 242 -18.09 -10.96 -0.89
N LYS A 243 -17.39 -11.40 0.16
CA LYS A 243 -16.35 -10.61 0.82
C LYS A 243 -14.98 -11.26 0.63
N LEU A 244 -13.94 -10.41 0.56
CA LEU A 244 -12.56 -10.83 0.36
C LEU A 244 -11.68 -10.39 1.53
N LEU A 245 -10.87 -11.30 2.05
CA LEU A 245 -9.74 -11.00 2.94
C LEU A 245 -8.43 -11.29 2.20
N ILE A 246 -7.53 -10.30 2.12
CA ILE A 246 -6.21 -10.45 1.50
C ILE A 246 -5.15 -10.57 2.59
N THR A 247 -4.43 -11.69 2.63
CA THR A 247 -3.32 -11.91 3.56
C THR A 247 -2.00 -11.52 2.90
N HIS A 248 -1.20 -10.71 3.59
CA HIS A 248 0.09 -10.23 3.10
C HIS A 248 1.26 -10.96 3.77
N GLY A 249 2.42 -10.93 3.11
CA GLY A 249 3.69 -11.37 3.69
C GLY A 249 4.32 -10.35 4.64
N VAL A 250 5.64 -10.43 4.80
CA VAL A 250 6.43 -9.70 5.82
C VAL A 250 7.72 -9.16 5.22
N SER A 251 8.60 -8.53 6.02
CA SER A 251 9.92 -8.02 5.58
C SER A 251 9.88 -7.02 4.40
N CYS A 252 11.02 -6.70 3.82
CA CYS A 252 11.17 -5.93 2.58
C CYS A 252 12.41 -6.48 1.86
N GLY A 253 12.37 -6.70 0.55
CA GLY A 253 13.49 -7.27 -0.20
C GLY A 253 13.19 -7.37 -1.69
N VAL A 254 14.10 -8.03 -2.41
CA VAL A 254 13.95 -8.33 -3.84
C VAL A 254 14.51 -9.71 -4.12
N ASP A 255 13.73 -10.50 -4.84
CA ASP A 255 14.17 -11.73 -5.49
C ASP A 255 14.02 -11.60 -7.01
N HIS A 256 14.75 -12.43 -7.74
CA HIS A 256 14.73 -12.54 -9.21
C HIS A 256 14.28 -13.95 -9.65
N ASN A 257 13.32 -14.53 -8.94
CA ASN A 257 12.73 -15.81 -9.26
C ASN A 257 11.29 -15.87 -8.77
N THR A 258 10.50 -16.83 -9.26
CA THR A 258 9.13 -17.01 -8.77
C THR A 258 9.11 -17.37 -7.28
N GLY A 259 8.36 -16.59 -6.50
CA GLY A 259 8.09 -16.77 -5.08
C GLY A 259 6.80 -17.55 -4.78
N ASN A 260 6.52 -17.70 -3.48
CA ASN A 260 5.33 -18.37 -2.98
C ASN A 260 4.39 -17.38 -2.30
N ALA A 261 3.09 -17.49 -2.59
CA ALA A 261 2.07 -16.65 -1.98
C ALA A 261 1.93 -16.95 -0.47
N PRO A 262 1.70 -15.92 0.38
CA PRO A 262 1.38 -16.07 1.79
C PRO A 262 0.23 -17.06 2.06
N SER A 263 0.12 -17.51 3.31
CA SER A 263 -0.92 -18.45 3.71
C SER A 263 -2.32 -17.87 3.49
N VAL A 264 -3.21 -18.68 2.92
CA VAL A 264 -4.65 -18.41 2.77
C VAL A 264 -5.51 -19.27 3.72
N THR A 265 -4.88 -19.97 4.65
CA THR A 265 -5.54 -20.87 5.62
C THR A 265 -5.29 -20.51 7.08
N SER A 266 -4.36 -19.59 7.33
CA SER A 266 -4.03 -19.08 8.66
C SER A 266 -3.35 -17.72 8.57
N PHE A 267 -3.50 -16.91 9.62
CA PHE A 267 -2.71 -15.71 9.81
C PHE A 267 -2.51 -15.48 11.32
N ASN A 268 -1.25 -15.52 11.75
CA ASN A 268 -0.87 -15.21 13.11
C ASN A 268 0.26 -14.17 13.12
N PRO A 269 0.00 -12.91 13.50
CA PRO A 269 1.03 -11.88 13.55
C PRO A 269 2.11 -12.16 14.62
N ALA A 270 1.84 -13.00 15.63
CA ALA A 270 2.84 -13.39 16.61
C ALA A 270 3.92 -14.34 16.04
N ASP A 271 3.58 -15.14 15.02
CA ASP A 271 4.54 -16.01 14.34
C ASP A 271 5.51 -15.22 13.47
N VAL A 272 5.08 -14.04 13.00
CA VAL A 272 5.88 -13.11 12.18
C VAL A 272 6.93 -12.37 13.01
N THR A 273 6.63 -12.09 14.28
CA THR A 273 7.47 -11.25 15.15
C THR A 273 8.48 -12.05 15.97
N GLY A 274 8.44 -13.39 15.90
CA GLY A 274 9.27 -14.27 16.75
C GLY A 274 8.94 -14.19 18.24
N ALA A 275 7.88 -13.47 18.62
CA ALA A 275 7.50 -13.21 20.01
C ALA A 275 6.99 -14.47 20.75
N GLY A 276 6.74 -15.57 20.02
CA GLY A 276 6.38 -16.87 20.61
C GLY A 276 5.12 -16.84 21.49
N LEU A 277 4.25 -15.84 21.29
CA LEU A 277 3.03 -15.70 22.07
C LEU A 277 2.07 -16.85 21.71
N PRO A 278 1.50 -17.55 22.70
CA PRO A 278 0.50 -18.57 22.41
C PRO A 278 -0.68 -17.90 21.70
N ALA A 279 -1.14 -18.50 20.59
CA ALA A 279 -2.33 -18.03 19.91
C ALA A 279 -3.51 -18.08 20.90
N VAL A 280 -4.09 -16.91 21.22
CA VAL A 280 -5.28 -16.80 22.06
C VAL A 280 -6.45 -16.41 21.17
N GLY A 281 -7.49 -17.25 21.17
CA GLY A 281 -8.69 -17.03 20.35
C GLY A 281 -8.66 -17.78 19.01
N ALA A 282 -9.61 -17.44 18.14
CA ALA A 282 -9.72 -18.06 16.82
C ALA A 282 -8.79 -17.36 15.81
N ASP A 283 -8.18 -18.13 14.92
CA ASP A 283 -7.45 -17.61 13.76
C ASP A 283 -8.39 -16.79 12.86
N SER A 284 -7.97 -15.58 12.49
CA SER A 284 -8.82 -14.63 11.74
C SER A 284 -9.14 -15.11 10.33
N VAL A 285 -8.25 -15.85 9.68
CA VAL A 285 -8.46 -16.43 8.34
C VAL A 285 -9.45 -17.59 8.42
N GLN A 286 -9.30 -18.49 9.38
CA GLN A 286 -10.28 -19.56 9.60
C GLN A 286 -11.65 -19.01 10.01
N TYR A 287 -11.69 -17.93 10.80
CA TYR A 287 -12.94 -17.23 11.11
C TYR A 287 -13.57 -16.63 9.85
N ALA A 288 -12.81 -15.90 9.04
CA ALA A 288 -13.27 -15.31 7.78
C ALA A 288 -13.85 -16.37 6.84
N LEU A 289 -13.11 -17.47 6.62
CA LEU A 289 -13.59 -18.63 5.86
C LEU A 289 -14.92 -19.12 6.44
N GLY A 290 -15.00 -19.31 7.75
CA GLY A 290 -16.23 -19.73 8.44
C GLY A 290 -17.42 -18.77 8.27
N GLN A 291 -17.17 -17.47 8.09
CA GLN A 291 -18.18 -16.46 7.78
C GLN A 291 -18.59 -16.42 6.30
N GLY A 292 -17.86 -17.13 5.42
CA GLY A 292 -18.14 -17.19 3.98
C GLY A 292 -17.25 -16.31 3.12
N PHE A 293 -16.20 -15.69 3.69
CA PHE A 293 -15.22 -14.92 2.93
C PHE A 293 -14.41 -15.84 2.01
N ILE A 294 -13.94 -15.28 0.89
CA ILE A 294 -12.80 -15.83 0.18
C ILE A 294 -11.52 -15.18 0.72
N ILE A 295 -10.45 -15.95 0.78
CA ILE A 295 -9.11 -15.50 1.19
C ILE A 295 -8.20 -15.53 -0.03
N MET A 296 -7.39 -14.49 -0.23
CA MET A 296 -6.45 -14.41 -1.36
C MET A 296 -5.08 -13.91 -0.88
N SER A 297 -4.03 -14.30 -1.58
CA SER A 297 -2.69 -13.74 -1.44
C SER A 297 -1.91 -13.88 -2.75
N THR A 298 -0.90 -13.03 -2.96
CA THR A 298 0.05 -13.12 -4.08
C THR A 298 1.48 -13.17 -3.55
N ALA A 299 2.40 -13.86 -4.22
CA ALA A 299 3.81 -13.87 -3.81
C ALA A 299 4.41 -12.46 -3.84
N LEU A 300 3.91 -11.60 -4.71
CA LEU A 300 4.36 -10.21 -4.83
C LEU A 300 3.85 -9.32 -3.68
N ASP A 301 2.76 -9.66 -2.98
CA ASP A 301 2.32 -8.97 -1.76
C ASP A 301 3.14 -9.36 -0.51
N TYR A 302 4.06 -10.32 -0.65
CA TYR A 302 5.12 -10.58 0.31
C TYR A 302 6.29 -9.63 0.06
N SER A 303 6.30 -8.51 0.79
CA SER A 303 7.33 -7.47 0.67
C SER A 303 8.78 -7.95 0.75
N GLY A 304 9.09 -9.02 1.50
CA GLY A 304 10.42 -9.65 1.55
C GLY A 304 10.87 -10.29 0.23
N HIS A 305 9.90 -10.73 -0.57
CA HIS A 305 10.11 -11.20 -1.93
C HIS A 305 10.14 -10.05 -2.94
N ASN A 306 9.25 -9.07 -2.76
CA ASN A 306 9.09 -7.94 -3.66
C ASN A 306 8.66 -6.66 -2.92
N CYS A 307 9.60 -5.76 -2.62
CA CYS A 307 9.32 -4.47 -1.99
C CYS A 307 9.14 -3.34 -3.02
N ASN A 308 8.27 -3.56 -4.01
CA ASN A 308 8.06 -2.65 -5.13
C ASN A 308 6.56 -2.33 -5.30
N LEU A 309 6.13 -1.17 -4.78
CA LEU A 309 4.74 -0.72 -4.71
C LEU A 309 3.89 -0.97 -5.98
N PRO A 310 4.25 -0.48 -7.18
CA PRO A 310 3.42 -0.69 -8.37
C PRO A 310 3.31 -2.15 -8.77
N LEU A 311 4.37 -2.96 -8.59
CA LEU A 311 4.31 -4.39 -8.88
C LEU A 311 3.44 -5.14 -7.87
N GLN A 312 3.52 -4.79 -6.58
CA GLN A 312 2.60 -5.32 -5.56
C GLN A 312 1.13 -5.02 -5.93
N ALA A 313 0.83 -3.76 -6.26
CA ALA A 313 -0.52 -3.34 -6.62
C ALA A 313 -1.04 -4.01 -7.90
N GLU A 314 -0.17 -4.19 -8.91
CA GLU A 314 -0.49 -4.90 -10.15
C GLU A 314 -0.88 -6.34 -9.87
N SER A 315 -0.06 -7.07 -9.12
CA SER A 315 -0.36 -8.47 -8.77
C SER A 315 -1.69 -8.63 -8.05
N LEU A 316 -2.03 -7.73 -7.11
CA LEU A 316 -3.29 -7.78 -6.37
C LEU A 316 -4.49 -7.41 -7.24
N MET A 317 -4.32 -6.44 -8.13
CA MET A 317 -5.33 -6.06 -9.12
C MET A 317 -5.65 -7.25 -10.03
N MET A 318 -4.61 -7.88 -10.58
CA MET A 318 -4.71 -9.02 -11.48
C MET A 318 -5.32 -10.26 -10.80
N ALA A 319 -4.88 -10.58 -9.57
CA ALA A 319 -5.44 -11.70 -8.81
C ALA A 319 -6.90 -11.47 -8.40
N LYS A 320 -7.27 -10.21 -8.09
CA LYS A 320 -8.65 -9.84 -7.77
C LYS A 320 -9.57 -9.89 -9.00
N GLU A 321 -9.06 -9.51 -10.17
CA GLU A 321 -9.74 -9.71 -11.46
C GLU A 321 -10.05 -11.20 -11.70
N HIS A 322 -9.01 -12.05 -11.62
CA HIS A 322 -9.15 -13.50 -11.76
C HIS A 322 -10.13 -14.09 -10.74
N LEU A 323 -10.08 -13.64 -9.48
CA LEU A 323 -11.03 -14.05 -8.46
C LEU A 323 -12.47 -13.73 -8.88
N ILE A 324 -12.74 -12.53 -9.41
CA ILE A 324 -14.08 -12.15 -9.85
C ILE A 324 -14.54 -12.98 -11.05
N GLU A 325 -13.64 -13.31 -11.97
CA GLU A 325 -13.91 -14.12 -13.17
C GLU A 325 -14.19 -15.59 -12.86
N GLN A 326 -13.56 -16.14 -11.82
CA GLN A 326 -13.74 -17.54 -11.44
C GLN A 326 -14.79 -17.74 -10.33
N TYR A 327 -14.84 -16.83 -9.35
CA TYR A 327 -15.63 -16.98 -8.12
C TYR A 327 -16.84 -16.06 -8.02
N GLY A 328 -16.81 -14.88 -8.65
CA GLY A 328 -17.91 -13.91 -8.66
C GLY A 328 -17.58 -12.58 -7.99
N THR A 329 -18.49 -11.62 -8.14
CA THR A 329 -18.30 -10.21 -7.71
C THR A 329 -18.19 -10.05 -6.19
N LEU A 330 -17.61 -8.94 -5.75
CA LEU A 330 -17.34 -8.61 -4.35
C LEU A 330 -18.22 -7.45 -3.85
N ARG A 331 -18.52 -7.48 -2.55
CA ARG A 331 -19.15 -6.41 -1.78
C ARG A 331 -18.11 -5.45 -1.22
N TYR A 332 -16.99 -5.97 -0.72
CA TYR A 332 -15.83 -5.21 -0.27
C TYR A 332 -14.63 -6.13 0.00
N THR A 333 -13.44 -5.51 0.07
CA THR A 333 -12.15 -6.17 0.32
C THR A 333 -11.47 -5.62 1.56
N ILE A 334 -10.97 -6.51 2.42
CA ILE A 334 -10.18 -6.20 3.61
C ILE A 334 -8.75 -6.73 3.41
N GLY A 335 -7.73 -5.91 3.69
CA GLY A 335 -6.34 -6.36 3.80
C GLY A 335 -5.99 -6.70 5.26
N THR A 336 -5.10 -7.67 5.47
CA THR A 336 -4.46 -7.94 6.77
C THR A 336 -2.98 -8.28 6.59
N GLY A 337 -2.14 -7.84 7.53
CA GLY A 337 -0.69 -8.05 7.44
C GLY A 337 0.10 -7.32 8.52
N CYS A 338 1.28 -7.87 8.85
CA CYS A 338 2.19 -7.31 9.85
C CYS A 338 3.49 -6.84 9.17
N SER A 339 4.14 -5.78 9.66
CA SER A 339 5.48 -5.38 9.22
C SER A 339 5.49 -5.06 7.72
N GLY A 340 6.25 -5.77 6.90
CA GLY A 340 6.21 -5.69 5.44
C GLY A 340 4.81 -5.78 4.81
N GLY A 341 3.90 -6.56 5.40
CA GLY A 341 2.51 -6.65 4.95
C GLY A 341 1.67 -5.44 5.34
N SER A 342 2.00 -4.77 6.46
CA SER A 342 1.36 -3.50 6.83
C SER A 342 1.79 -2.38 5.89
N LEU A 343 3.07 -2.38 5.51
CA LEU A 343 3.67 -1.48 4.52
C LEU A 343 2.96 -1.64 3.18
N ALA A 344 2.83 -2.88 2.70
CA ALA A 344 2.10 -3.23 1.49
C ALA A 344 0.66 -2.70 1.48
N GLN A 345 -0.08 -2.89 2.56
CA GLN A 345 -1.46 -2.38 2.64
C GLN A 345 -1.52 -0.86 2.59
N GLN A 346 -0.68 -0.17 3.37
CA GLN A 346 -0.79 1.27 3.57
C GLN A 346 -0.40 2.07 2.33
N TRP A 347 0.73 1.75 1.69
CA TRP A 347 1.18 2.50 0.51
C TRP A 347 0.36 2.17 -0.75
N ILE A 348 -0.22 0.95 -0.87
CA ILE A 348 -1.10 0.55 -1.96
C ILE A 348 -2.44 1.24 -1.80
N ALA A 349 -3.01 1.28 -0.60
CA ALA A 349 -4.28 1.97 -0.36
C ALA A 349 -4.20 3.48 -0.70
N ASN A 350 -3.02 4.10 -0.55
CA ASN A 350 -2.79 5.49 -0.95
C ASN A 350 -2.51 5.65 -2.46
N ALA A 351 -1.66 4.80 -3.06
CA ALA A 351 -1.26 4.94 -4.47
C ALA A 351 -2.25 4.31 -5.47
N TYR A 352 -2.94 3.25 -5.09
CA TYR A 352 -3.90 2.49 -5.90
C TYR A 352 -5.24 2.32 -5.16
N PRO A 353 -5.90 3.44 -4.85
CA PRO A 353 -7.13 3.45 -4.07
C PRO A 353 -8.24 2.64 -4.73
N GLY A 354 -9.01 1.91 -3.91
CA GLY A 354 -10.11 1.04 -4.35
C GLY A 354 -9.76 -0.45 -4.37
N ILE A 355 -8.47 -0.82 -4.30
CA ILE A 355 -8.04 -2.21 -4.09
C ILE A 355 -8.64 -2.75 -2.78
N TYR A 356 -8.55 -1.96 -1.70
CA TYR A 356 -9.15 -2.24 -0.39
C TYR A 356 -10.27 -1.24 -0.08
N GLN A 357 -11.24 -1.69 0.71
CA GLN A 357 -12.20 -0.82 1.42
C GLN A 357 -11.80 -0.66 2.89
N GLY A 358 -11.11 -1.64 3.47
CA GLY A 358 -10.51 -1.56 4.79
C GLY A 358 -9.17 -2.29 4.88
N ILE A 359 -8.29 -1.84 5.76
CA ILE A 359 -6.99 -2.48 6.02
C ILE A 359 -6.76 -2.68 7.52
N LEU A 360 -6.09 -3.78 7.84
CA LEU A 360 -5.74 -4.21 9.20
C LEU A 360 -4.22 -4.28 9.36
N PRO A 361 -3.50 -3.14 9.28
CA PRO A 361 -2.07 -3.11 9.55
C PRO A 361 -1.80 -3.54 10.99
N THR A 362 -0.79 -4.38 11.18
CA THR A 362 -0.25 -4.73 12.50
C THR A 362 1.24 -4.48 12.50
N CYS A 363 1.83 -4.12 13.65
CA CYS A 363 3.27 -3.88 13.77
C CYS A 363 3.81 -2.97 12.64
N SER A 364 3.16 -1.82 12.51
CA SER A 364 3.00 -1.15 11.23
C SER A 364 4.25 -0.44 10.71
N PHE A 365 4.40 -0.35 9.39
CA PHE A 365 5.23 0.65 8.71
C PHE A 365 4.36 1.43 7.69
N PRO A 366 4.51 2.76 7.58
CA PRO A 366 3.73 3.55 6.62
C PRO A 366 4.09 3.26 5.16
N ASP A 367 5.39 3.04 4.91
CA ASP A 367 6.04 2.83 3.61
C ASP A 367 7.53 2.44 3.82
N ALA A 368 8.22 2.05 2.75
CA ALA A 368 9.64 1.66 2.81
C ALA A 368 10.59 2.87 2.85
N TRP A 369 10.30 3.96 2.15
CA TRP A 369 11.30 4.99 1.82
C TRP A 369 11.38 6.16 2.81
N GLY A 370 10.29 6.48 3.50
CA GLY A 370 10.30 7.27 4.74
C GLY A 370 10.83 6.46 5.93
N THR A 371 10.75 5.13 5.87
CA THR A 371 11.43 4.25 6.86
C THR A 371 12.94 4.19 6.60
N ALA A 372 13.35 4.15 5.33
CA ALA A 372 14.75 4.06 4.93
C ALA A 372 15.63 5.20 5.49
N THR A 373 15.08 6.39 5.72
CA THR A 373 15.82 7.49 6.35
C THR A 373 16.27 7.13 7.77
N GLN A 374 15.40 6.52 8.58
CA GLN A 374 15.76 6.09 9.93
C GLN A 374 16.81 4.97 9.87
N PHE A 375 16.67 4.02 8.94
CA PHE A 375 17.60 2.89 8.83
C PHE A 375 18.99 3.36 8.39
N ALA A 376 19.07 4.31 7.45
CA ALA A 376 20.33 4.96 7.08
C ALA A 376 20.94 5.73 8.26
N ASP A 377 20.13 6.46 9.03
CA ASP A 377 20.61 7.20 10.21
C ASP A 377 21.10 6.24 11.31
N TYR A 378 20.45 5.10 11.51
CA TYR A 378 20.91 4.03 12.41
C TYR A 378 22.24 3.44 11.96
N HIS A 379 22.37 3.07 10.69
CA HIS A 379 23.62 2.54 10.14
C HIS A 379 24.79 3.50 10.37
N LEU A 380 24.60 4.79 10.05
CA LEU A 380 25.65 5.81 10.21
C LEU A 380 25.97 6.11 11.68
N THR A 381 24.95 6.21 12.54
CA THR A 381 25.18 6.45 13.98
C THR A 381 25.89 5.27 14.65
N LEU A 382 25.52 4.03 14.31
CA LEU A 382 26.21 2.84 14.79
C LEU A 382 27.66 2.79 14.32
N ALA A 383 27.93 3.07 13.04
CA ALA A 383 29.28 3.11 12.49
C ALA A 383 30.19 4.15 13.18
N TYR A 384 29.62 5.17 13.83
CA TYR A 384 30.35 6.12 14.68
C TYR A 384 30.45 5.66 16.15
N PHE A 385 29.32 5.31 16.78
CA PHE A 385 29.27 4.99 18.21
C PHE A 385 29.99 3.69 18.57
N THR A 386 29.94 2.68 17.71
CA THR A 386 30.57 1.37 17.97
C THR A 386 32.07 1.36 17.65
N ASN A 387 32.62 2.46 17.14
CA ASN A 387 34.04 2.59 16.80
C ASN A 387 34.70 3.74 17.58
N PRO A 388 35.18 3.49 18.81
CA PRO A 388 35.84 4.50 19.64
C PRO A 388 37.07 5.16 19.00
N SER A 389 37.71 4.53 18.00
CA SER A 389 38.83 5.15 17.27
C SER A 389 38.41 6.37 16.44
N LYS A 390 37.11 6.52 16.15
CA LYS A 390 36.55 7.70 15.50
C LYS A 390 36.37 8.87 16.48
N TRP A 391 36.34 8.65 17.80
CA TRP A 391 36.04 9.72 18.75
C TRP A 391 37.18 10.72 18.89
N GLY A 392 36.84 12.00 18.95
CA GLY A 392 37.80 13.07 19.22
C GLY A 392 38.43 12.96 20.61
N SER A 393 39.56 13.65 20.82
CA SER A 393 40.19 13.73 22.13
C SER A 393 39.21 14.30 23.17
N GLY A 394 39.02 13.58 24.28
CA GLY A 394 38.09 13.97 25.36
C GLY A 394 36.61 13.72 25.04
N VAL A 395 36.28 13.17 23.87
CA VAL A 395 34.92 12.73 23.53
C VAL A 395 34.75 11.29 23.97
N VAL A 396 33.75 11.05 24.83
CA VAL A 396 33.38 9.72 25.31
C VAL A 396 31.86 9.64 25.32
N TRP A 397 31.31 8.50 24.92
CA TRP A 397 29.87 8.26 24.89
C TRP A 397 29.49 7.16 25.87
N SER A 398 28.49 7.42 26.70
CA SER A 398 27.79 6.35 27.43
C SER A 398 26.71 5.72 26.56
N PRO A 399 26.35 4.44 26.78
CA PRO A 399 25.26 3.80 26.03
C PRO A 399 23.93 4.55 26.08
N THR A 400 23.60 5.17 27.21
CA THR A 400 22.38 5.99 27.36
C THR A 400 22.44 7.25 26.51
N GLN A 401 23.59 7.95 26.46
CA GLN A 401 23.73 9.12 25.57
C GLN A 401 23.65 8.74 24.09
N MET A 402 24.17 7.57 23.70
CA MET A 402 24.01 7.07 22.33
C MET A 402 22.53 6.83 22.01
N ALA A 403 21.80 6.19 22.93
CA ALA A 403 20.37 5.93 22.79
C ALA A 403 19.54 7.22 22.74
N ASP A 404 19.85 8.20 23.59
CA ASP A 404 19.19 9.52 23.57
C ASP A 404 19.36 10.22 22.21
N VAL A 405 20.54 10.12 21.59
CA VAL A 405 20.78 10.67 20.24
C VAL A 405 19.95 9.96 19.18
N GLN A 406 19.72 8.65 19.34
CA GLN A 406 18.88 7.86 18.46
C GLN A 406 17.38 8.01 18.74
N GLY A 407 17.00 8.66 19.84
CA GLY A 407 15.61 8.86 20.25
C GLY A 407 14.98 7.66 20.96
N HIS A 408 15.80 6.78 21.54
CA HIS A 408 15.41 5.46 22.05
C HIS A 408 15.91 5.21 23.48
N LEU A 409 15.36 4.17 24.14
CA LEU A 409 15.84 3.72 25.46
C LEU A 409 17.23 3.06 25.39
N THR A 410 17.52 2.35 24.29
CA THR A 410 18.78 1.64 24.09
C THR A 410 19.15 1.68 22.61
N ILE A 411 20.44 1.46 22.30
CA ILE A 411 20.91 1.32 20.92
C ILE A 411 20.54 -0.03 20.28
N VAL A 412 20.00 -0.99 21.06
CA VAL A 412 19.64 -2.33 20.58
C VAL A 412 18.68 -2.24 19.40
N ASN A 413 17.77 -1.26 19.41
CA ASN A 413 16.85 -1.06 18.30
C ASN A 413 17.58 -0.81 16.98
N SER A 414 18.58 0.07 17.00
CA SER A 414 19.42 0.32 15.83
C SER A 414 20.26 -0.90 15.45
N GLU A 415 20.83 -1.62 16.43
CA GLU A 415 21.64 -2.82 16.17
C GLU A 415 20.82 -3.93 15.51
N VAL A 416 19.60 -4.18 16.00
CA VAL A 416 18.70 -5.19 15.42
C VAL A 416 18.21 -4.73 14.05
N SER A 417 17.85 -3.45 13.87
CA SER A 417 17.48 -2.88 12.57
C SER A 417 18.59 -3.08 11.53
N ASP A 418 19.83 -2.76 11.89
CA ASP A 418 20.97 -2.81 10.97
C ASP A 418 21.27 -4.25 10.56
N ASN A 419 21.40 -5.15 11.54
CA ASN A 419 21.69 -6.57 11.30
C ASN A 419 20.55 -7.29 10.55
N ALA A 420 19.29 -6.93 10.81
CA ALA A 420 18.16 -7.64 10.24
C ALA A 420 17.76 -7.14 8.85
N GLN A 421 17.93 -5.84 8.56
CA GLN A 421 17.29 -5.22 7.40
C GLN A 421 18.20 -4.35 6.53
N PHE A 422 19.37 -3.90 6.99
CA PHE A 422 20.19 -2.98 6.17
C PHE A 422 20.70 -3.62 4.88
N HIS A 423 20.89 -4.95 4.88
CA HIS A 423 21.29 -5.76 3.71
C HIS A 423 20.43 -5.52 2.47
N VAL A 424 19.15 -5.15 2.61
CA VAL A 424 18.21 -4.94 1.50
C VAL A 424 18.54 -3.68 0.67
N ALA A 425 19.37 -2.79 1.23
CA ALA A 425 19.88 -1.60 0.55
C ALA A 425 21.28 -1.84 -0.06
N VAL A 426 21.93 -2.98 0.23
CA VAL A 426 23.30 -3.25 -0.19
C VAL A 426 23.31 -3.96 -1.55
N PRO A 427 23.75 -3.30 -2.64
CA PRO A 427 23.64 -3.85 -4.01
C PRO A 427 24.47 -5.11 -4.25
N THR A 428 25.52 -5.32 -3.45
CA THR A 428 26.44 -6.46 -3.56
C THR A 428 25.95 -7.71 -2.84
N ASP A 429 24.93 -7.58 -1.99
CA ASP A 429 24.39 -8.69 -1.22
C ASP A 429 23.60 -9.66 -2.11
N ALA A 430 23.46 -10.90 -1.66
CA ALA A 430 22.81 -11.93 -2.45
C ALA A 430 21.28 -11.74 -2.48
N CYS A 431 20.68 -11.88 -3.65
CA CYS A 431 19.25 -12.05 -3.84
C CYS A 431 18.95 -13.38 -4.55
N SER A 432 17.76 -13.96 -4.32
CA SER A 432 17.40 -15.24 -4.95
C SER A 432 17.27 -15.09 -6.46
N GLY A 433 17.56 -16.14 -7.23
CA GLY A 433 17.43 -16.12 -8.69
C GLY A 433 18.58 -15.44 -9.45
N VAL A 434 19.55 -14.85 -8.75
CA VAL A 434 20.75 -14.23 -9.35
C VAL A 434 22.01 -15.03 -9.00
N PRO A 435 22.80 -15.51 -9.98
CA PRO A 435 24.06 -16.19 -9.72
C PRO A 435 25.12 -15.27 -9.08
N ALA A 436 26.09 -15.88 -8.38
CA ALA A 436 27.27 -15.19 -7.87
C ALA A 436 28.01 -14.41 -8.97
N PRO A 437 28.65 -13.27 -8.64
CA PRO A 437 29.24 -12.37 -9.63
C PRO A 437 30.26 -13.09 -10.51
N GLN A 438 30.14 -12.92 -11.83
CA GLN A 438 31.13 -13.32 -12.82
C GLN A 438 31.65 -12.08 -13.56
N PRO A 439 32.97 -11.97 -13.82
CA PRO A 439 33.53 -10.76 -14.42
C PRO A 439 32.88 -10.37 -15.75
N ASN A 440 32.31 -9.15 -15.80
CA ASN A 440 31.62 -8.56 -16.95
C ASN A 440 30.42 -9.37 -17.49
N ASP A 441 29.77 -10.20 -16.67
CA ASP A 441 28.52 -10.87 -17.03
C ASP A 441 27.30 -10.15 -16.41
N PRO A 442 26.52 -9.39 -17.22
CA PRO A 442 25.40 -8.60 -16.71
C PRO A 442 24.24 -9.46 -16.17
N ALA A 443 24.20 -10.77 -16.44
CA ALA A 443 23.18 -11.68 -15.90
C ALA A 443 23.52 -12.19 -14.50
N THR A 444 24.74 -11.91 -14.00
CA THR A 444 25.18 -12.28 -12.65
C THR A 444 25.22 -11.08 -11.73
N ARG A 445 25.33 -11.32 -10.43
CA ARG A 445 25.31 -10.28 -9.40
C ARG A 445 26.36 -9.20 -9.66
N TYR A 446 26.00 -7.98 -9.28
CA TYR A 446 26.87 -6.81 -9.27
C TYR A 446 28.11 -7.04 -8.39
N ASP A 447 29.25 -6.62 -8.92
CA ASP A 447 30.49 -6.47 -8.18
C ASP A 447 31.18 -5.19 -8.68
N PRO A 448 31.47 -4.21 -7.80
CA PRO A 448 31.96 -2.90 -8.23
C PRO A 448 33.30 -2.97 -8.97
N ALA A 449 34.13 -3.98 -8.71
CA ALA A 449 35.46 -4.10 -9.29
C ALA A 449 35.45 -4.89 -10.61
N THR A 450 34.72 -6.00 -10.64
CA THR A 450 34.81 -7.02 -11.69
C THR A 450 33.56 -7.12 -12.56
N ASN A 451 32.39 -6.74 -12.04
CA ASN A 451 31.12 -6.80 -12.75
C ASN A 451 30.21 -5.59 -12.48
N PRO A 452 30.64 -4.37 -12.84
CA PRO A 452 29.87 -3.16 -12.53
C PRO A 452 28.54 -3.06 -13.30
N GLY A 453 28.35 -3.89 -14.34
CA GLY A 453 27.12 -3.96 -15.12
C GLY A 453 26.12 -5.02 -14.65
N GLY A 454 26.49 -5.81 -13.63
CA GLY A 454 25.69 -6.90 -13.07
C GLY A 454 24.39 -6.44 -12.38
N VAL A 455 23.63 -7.44 -11.96
CA VAL A 455 22.35 -7.27 -11.25
C VAL A 455 22.61 -6.75 -9.84
N ARG A 456 22.06 -5.59 -9.52
CA ARG A 456 22.13 -4.99 -8.19
C ARG A 456 20.93 -5.46 -7.39
N CYS A 457 21.19 -6.16 -6.29
CA CYS A 457 20.19 -6.89 -5.50
C CYS A 457 19.54 -6.02 -4.41
N ASP A 458 19.63 -4.70 -4.50
CA ASP A 458 19.01 -3.78 -3.56
C ASP A 458 17.62 -3.33 -4.04
N ILE A 459 16.77 -2.92 -3.09
CA ILE A 459 15.40 -2.48 -3.38
C ILE A 459 15.32 -1.17 -4.19
N GLN A 460 16.40 -0.39 -4.25
CA GLN A 460 16.44 0.87 -5.01
C GLN A 460 16.53 0.57 -6.50
N ASP A 461 17.48 -0.27 -6.91
CA ASP A 461 17.69 -0.67 -8.29
C ASP A 461 16.57 -1.59 -8.81
N ALA A 462 15.97 -2.41 -7.94
CA ALA A 462 14.77 -3.18 -8.26
C ALA A 462 13.56 -2.29 -8.63
N ALA A 463 13.51 -1.06 -8.11
CA ALA A 463 12.47 -0.07 -8.36
C ALA A 463 12.91 1.02 -9.35
N ILE A 464 13.89 0.75 -10.23
CA ILE A 464 14.43 1.75 -11.16
C ILE A 464 13.36 2.34 -12.10
N ASN A 465 12.31 1.61 -12.45
CA ASN A 465 11.18 2.14 -13.24
C ASN A 465 10.49 3.31 -12.49
N VAL A 466 10.50 3.27 -11.17
CA VAL A 466 9.90 4.29 -10.31
C VAL A 466 10.88 5.43 -10.08
N PHE A 467 12.07 5.15 -9.54
CA PHE A 467 13.02 6.21 -9.18
C PHE A 467 13.68 6.89 -10.39
N GLY A 468 13.92 6.11 -11.44
CA GLY A 468 14.72 6.51 -12.58
C GLY A 468 16.22 6.43 -12.33
N PRO A 469 17.01 6.36 -13.41
CA PRO A 469 18.46 6.34 -13.33
C PRO A 469 18.99 7.67 -12.82
N ARG A 470 20.11 7.62 -12.09
CA ARG A 470 20.88 8.79 -11.66
C ARG A 470 21.26 9.66 -12.87
N PRO A 471 21.23 11.00 -12.75
CA PRO A 471 21.71 11.88 -13.80
C PRO A 471 23.19 11.67 -14.12
N MET A 472 23.55 11.76 -15.41
CA MET A 472 24.93 11.58 -15.88
C MET A 472 25.96 12.49 -15.20
N ALA A 473 25.53 13.68 -14.77
CA ALA A 473 26.37 14.65 -14.06
C ALA A 473 26.93 14.12 -12.73
N ILE A 474 26.30 13.11 -12.14
CA ILE A 474 26.69 12.52 -10.84
C ILE A 474 27.06 11.03 -10.97
N TRP A 475 27.30 10.55 -12.19
CA TRP A 475 27.73 9.17 -12.40
C TRP A 475 29.11 8.91 -11.81
N THR A 476 29.19 7.78 -11.11
CA THR A 476 30.46 7.15 -10.73
C THR A 476 31.21 6.68 -11.99
N ASP A 477 32.48 6.30 -11.82
CA ASP A 477 33.26 5.75 -12.93
C ASP A 477 32.71 4.40 -13.41
N ASN A 478 32.05 3.64 -12.53
CA ASN A 478 31.35 2.40 -12.89
C ASN A 478 30.16 2.68 -13.81
N GLU A 479 29.29 3.63 -13.45
CA GLU A 479 28.15 4.04 -14.29
C GLU A 479 28.61 4.56 -15.66
N LYS A 480 29.66 5.39 -15.72
CA LYS A 480 30.27 5.85 -16.98
C LYS A 480 30.81 4.69 -17.82
N LYS A 481 31.48 3.73 -17.19
CA LYS A 481 32.06 2.55 -17.85
C LYS A 481 30.99 1.67 -18.48
N ILE A 482 29.85 1.47 -17.80
CA ILE A 482 28.74 0.65 -18.31
C ILE A 482 27.77 1.44 -19.20
N GLY A 483 27.89 2.77 -19.25
CA GLY A 483 27.09 3.65 -20.11
C GLY A 483 25.65 3.87 -19.63
N ARG A 484 25.33 3.58 -18.37
CA ARG A 484 24.01 3.79 -17.76
C ARG A 484 24.13 4.15 -16.28
N GLY A 485 23.15 4.89 -15.76
CA GLY A 485 23.04 5.18 -14.33
C GLY A 485 22.41 4.03 -13.55
N TYR A 486 22.80 3.89 -12.28
CA TYR A 486 22.04 3.10 -11.31
C TYR A 486 20.79 3.88 -10.88
N ALA A 487 19.85 3.26 -10.15
CA ALA A 487 18.70 3.97 -9.61
C ALA A 487 19.14 5.12 -8.69
N GLY A 488 18.35 6.20 -8.60
CA GLY A 488 18.62 7.29 -7.65
C GLY A 488 18.17 6.95 -6.23
N PHE A 489 18.98 7.32 -5.22
CA PHE A 489 18.66 7.10 -3.80
C PHE A 489 17.82 8.27 -3.26
N PRO A 490 16.55 8.09 -2.86
CA PRO A 490 15.68 9.19 -2.41
C PRO A 490 15.83 9.48 -0.91
N VAL A 491 17.03 9.33 -0.35
CA VAL A 491 17.35 9.57 1.08
C VAL A 491 18.46 10.62 1.18
N ASP A 492 18.35 11.55 2.12
CA ASP A 492 19.26 12.68 2.31
C ASP A 492 19.64 12.82 3.78
N ASN A 493 20.89 13.16 4.12
CA ASN A 493 21.25 13.59 5.48
C ASN A 493 22.02 14.93 5.55
N VAL A 494 21.94 15.74 4.50
CA VAL A 494 22.55 17.07 4.44
C VAL A 494 21.79 18.03 5.37
N GLY A 495 22.52 18.75 6.23
CA GLY A 495 21.93 19.72 7.15
C GLY A 495 21.29 19.15 8.42
N VAL A 496 21.19 17.82 8.54
CA VAL A 496 20.66 17.17 9.76
C VAL A 496 21.63 17.33 10.93
N GLN A 497 21.11 17.82 12.05
CA GLN A 497 21.85 18.05 13.30
C GLN A 497 21.57 16.91 14.31
N TYR A 498 22.26 15.79 14.16
CA TYR A 498 22.04 14.61 15.02
C TYR A 498 22.36 14.93 16.49
N GLY A 499 21.43 14.56 17.39
CA GLY A 499 21.56 14.83 18.82
C GLY A 499 21.19 16.25 19.26
N LEU A 500 20.55 17.07 18.42
CA LEU A 500 20.24 18.46 18.75
C LEU A 500 19.40 18.60 20.03
N ALA A 501 18.31 17.85 20.18
CA ALA A 501 17.49 17.89 21.39
C ALA A 501 18.25 17.45 22.65
N VAL A 502 19.18 16.49 22.49
CA VAL A 502 20.03 15.98 23.57
C VAL A 502 21.05 17.02 24.03
N LEU A 503 21.60 17.79 23.07
CA LEU A 503 22.44 18.96 23.36
C LEU A 503 21.63 20.05 24.05
N GLN A 504 20.43 20.35 23.55
CA GLN A 504 19.53 21.35 24.14
C GLN A 504 19.17 21.02 25.60
N ALA A 505 19.02 19.73 25.92
CA ALA A 505 18.79 19.24 27.28
C ALA A 505 20.03 19.29 28.18
N GLY A 506 21.22 19.53 27.64
CA GLY A 506 22.49 19.51 28.38
C GLY A 506 23.01 18.11 28.70
N THR A 507 22.43 17.07 28.10
CA THR A 507 22.81 15.65 28.32
C THR A 507 24.11 15.30 27.59
N ILE A 508 24.40 15.95 26.47
CA ILE A 508 25.67 15.87 25.76
C ILE A 508 26.33 17.25 25.67
N THR A 509 27.66 17.24 25.56
CA THR A 509 28.48 18.45 25.42
C THR A 509 28.49 18.95 23.98
N ALA A 510 28.82 20.24 23.79
CA ALA A 510 29.08 20.80 22.47
C ALA A 510 30.20 20.06 21.71
N ALA A 511 31.20 19.52 22.42
CA ALA A 511 32.27 18.73 21.84
C ALA A 511 31.78 17.38 21.29
N GLN A 512 30.94 16.66 22.06
CA GLN A 512 30.29 15.43 21.60
C GLN A 512 29.40 15.68 20.37
N PHE A 513 28.58 16.73 20.40
CA PHE A 513 27.68 17.09 19.31
C PHE A 513 28.44 17.42 18.01
N LEU A 514 29.52 18.21 18.11
CA LEU A 514 30.38 18.54 16.98
C LEU A 514 31.10 17.31 16.42
N ASP A 515 31.69 16.49 17.30
CA ASP A 515 32.47 15.31 16.89
C ASP A 515 31.61 14.30 16.13
N LEU A 516 30.38 14.04 16.62
CA LEU A 516 29.39 13.21 15.94
C LEU A 516 29.06 13.78 14.56
N ASN A 517 28.58 15.02 14.50
CA ASN A 517 28.07 15.58 13.25
C ASN A 517 29.18 15.79 12.19
N GLN A 518 30.43 15.98 12.60
CA GLN A 518 31.59 16.08 11.71
C GLN A 518 32.01 14.73 11.12
N LYS A 519 31.77 13.62 11.83
CA LYS A 519 32.32 12.30 11.48
C LYS A 519 31.28 11.25 11.10
N ILE A 520 29.99 11.57 11.21
CA ILE A 520 28.90 10.66 10.86
C ILE A 520 28.87 10.35 9.35
N GLY A 521 29.22 11.32 8.50
CA GLY A 521 29.32 11.12 7.05
C GLY A 521 27.98 10.78 6.39
N GLY A 522 28.05 9.99 5.33
CA GLY A 522 26.92 9.52 4.52
C GLY A 522 27.21 8.16 3.90
N LEU A 523 26.42 7.79 2.90
CA LEU A 523 26.46 6.57 2.12
C LEU A 523 26.76 6.87 0.65
N ASP A 524 27.61 6.06 0.01
CA ASP A 524 27.86 6.09 -1.43
C ASP A 524 26.79 5.30 -2.23
N VAL A 525 27.00 5.14 -3.54
CA VAL A 525 26.07 4.40 -4.41
C VAL A 525 26.01 2.91 -4.11
N ASP A 526 27.02 2.37 -3.42
CA ASP A 526 27.07 0.99 -2.97
C ASP A 526 26.69 0.86 -1.50
N THR A 527 26.11 1.92 -0.92
CA THR A 527 25.71 2.04 0.49
C THR A 527 26.85 1.87 1.50
N ASN A 528 28.10 2.10 1.08
CA ASN A 528 29.23 2.13 2.00
C ASN A 528 29.31 3.49 2.71
N PRO A 529 29.70 3.53 4.01
CA PRO A 529 29.95 4.77 4.71
C PRO A 529 31.08 5.60 4.07
N ILE A 530 30.82 6.87 3.79
CA ILE A 530 31.76 7.85 3.26
C ILE A 530 31.80 9.11 4.16
N PRO A 531 32.89 9.90 4.13
CA PRO A 531 32.99 11.12 4.94
C PRO A 531 31.97 12.21 4.57
N GLU A 532 31.56 12.27 3.30
CA GLU A 532 30.61 13.25 2.79
C GLU A 532 29.17 12.83 3.11
N ARG A 533 28.32 13.81 3.45
CA ARG A 533 26.88 13.57 3.63
C ARG A 533 26.21 13.23 2.30
N THR A 534 25.20 12.37 2.35
CA THR A 534 24.44 11.91 1.19
C THR A 534 23.34 12.91 0.85
N PRO A 535 23.37 13.54 -0.33
CA PRO A 535 22.22 14.27 -0.84
C PRO A 535 21.24 13.31 -1.51
N ALA A 536 19.92 13.48 -1.28
CA ALA A 536 18.94 12.72 -2.08
C ALA A 536 19.05 13.11 -3.56
N VAL A 537 18.89 12.11 -4.42
CA VAL A 537 19.03 12.24 -5.88
C VAL A 537 17.72 12.74 -6.51
N GLU A 538 17.82 13.69 -7.43
CA GLU A 538 16.70 14.10 -8.30
C GLU A 538 16.86 13.51 -9.71
N PRO A 539 15.77 13.13 -10.41
CA PRO A 539 14.36 13.25 -10.00
C PRO A 539 13.85 12.13 -9.07
N ALA A 540 14.71 11.23 -8.58
CA ALA A 540 14.30 10.07 -7.77
C ALA A 540 13.52 10.45 -6.50
N LEU A 541 13.90 11.52 -5.80
CA LEU A 541 13.17 12.04 -4.65
C LEU A 541 11.76 12.51 -5.03
N ALA A 542 11.63 13.35 -6.06
CA ALA A 542 10.31 13.78 -6.55
C ALA A 542 9.45 12.59 -6.99
N ASN A 543 10.08 11.59 -7.62
CA ASN A 543 9.44 10.35 -8.05
C ASN A 543 8.97 9.48 -6.87
N ALA A 544 9.72 9.44 -5.78
CA ALA A 544 9.36 8.69 -4.57
C ALA A 544 8.05 9.19 -3.94
N TYR A 545 7.86 10.50 -3.85
CA TYR A 545 6.62 11.09 -3.34
C TYR A 545 5.42 10.87 -4.27
N ARG A 546 5.57 11.25 -5.56
CA ARG A 546 4.45 11.14 -6.51
C ARG A 546 3.99 9.71 -6.71
N SER A 547 4.89 8.73 -6.66
CA SER A 547 4.56 7.30 -6.82
C SER A 547 3.85 6.70 -5.60
N GLY A 548 4.01 7.31 -4.42
CA GLY A 548 3.57 6.73 -3.16
C GLY A 548 4.58 5.79 -2.51
N MET A 549 5.79 5.66 -3.08
CA MET A 549 6.92 4.98 -2.42
C MET A 549 7.26 5.64 -1.08
N ILE A 550 7.06 6.96 -0.97
CA ILE A 550 6.87 7.67 0.31
C ILE A 550 5.37 7.96 0.42
N ASN A 551 4.72 7.43 1.46
CA ASN A 551 3.27 7.43 1.57
C ASN A 551 2.76 8.72 2.22
N GLU A 552 2.32 9.67 1.41
CA GLU A 552 1.81 10.96 1.89
C GLU A 552 0.37 10.90 2.46
N THR A 553 -0.33 9.77 2.34
CA THR A 553 -1.71 9.53 2.82
C THR A 553 -2.82 10.41 2.21
N ASN A 554 -2.50 11.26 1.24
CA ASN A 554 -3.42 12.20 0.59
C ASN A 554 -4.59 11.54 -0.18
N ASN A 555 -4.58 10.21 -0.32
CA ASN A 555 -5.63 9.41 -0.96
C ASN A 555 -6.24 8.36 -0.01
N LEU A 556 -5.87 8.37 1.27
CA LEU A 556 -6.12 7.27 2.22
C LEU A 556 -7.38 7.46 3.08
N ASP A 557 -8.00 8.65 3.06
CA ASP A 557 -9.26 9.00 3.77
C ASP A 557 -10.48 8.16 3.37
N ARG A 558 -10.42 7.53 2.20
CA ARG A 558 -11.45 6.63 1.65
C ARG A 558 -11.32 5.16 2.06
N THR A 559 -10.32 4.82 2.87
CA THR A 559 -10.06 3.45 3.34
C THR A 559 -10.19 3.44 4.86
N ALA A 560 -10.97 2.49 5.40
CA ALA A 560 -11.05 2.29 6.85
C ALA A 560 -9.78 1.59 7.37
N ILE A 561 -9.23 2.04 8.49
CA ILE A 561 -7.97 1.53 9.05
C ILE A 561 -8.17 1.18 10.51
N ILE A 562 -7.81 -0.05 10.89
CA ILE A 562 -7.62 -0.44 12.30
C ILE A 562 -6.20 -0.97 12.43
N ASP A 563 -5.37 -0.22 13.14
CA ASP A 563 -3.95 -0.54 13.32
C ASP A 563 -3.67 -1.14 14.70
N CYS A 564 -3.15 -2.36 14.72
CA CYS A 564 -2.79 -3.10 15.93
C CYS A 564 -1.32 -2.92 16.28
N ARG A 565 -1.01 -2.47 17.51
CA ARG A 565 0.39 -2.32 17.94
C ARG A 565 0.61 -2.48 19.44
N GLY A 566 1.81 -2.94 19.79
CA GLY A 566 2.27 -3.09 21.16
C GLY A 566 3.60 -2.38 21.41
N PRO A 567 4.18 -2.55 22.61
CA PRO A 567 5.50 -2.02 22.91
C PRO A 567 6.57 -2.67 22.02
N ASP A 568 7.51 -1.86 21.53
CA ASP A 568 8.69 -2.35 20.82
C ASP A 568 9.76 -2.82 21.82
N PRO A 569 10.20 -4.09 21.78
CA PRO A 569 11.24 -4.61 22.67
C PRO A 569 12.67 -4.27 22.20
N GLY A 570 12.85 -3.32 21.27
CA GLY A 570 14.12 -3.08 20.58
C GLY A 570 14.25 -3.92 19.30
N ALA A 571 13.12 -4.15 18.61
CA ALA A 571 13.01 -4.98 17.42
C ALA A 571 12.57 -4.16 16.20
N PHE A 572 12.88 -2.86 16.17
CA PHE A 572 12.68 -1.88 15.10
C PHE A 572 11.23 -1.67 14.64
N HIS A 573 10.26 -2.26 15.35
CA HIS A 573 8.83 -2.10 15.10
C HIS A 573 8.26 -0.98 15.97
N ASP A 574 8.88 0.20 15.88
CA ASP A 574 8.55 1.35 16.73
C ASP A 574 7.06 1.72 16.65
N SER A 575 6.39 1.87 17.79
CA SER A 575 4.94 2.17 17.85
C SER A 575 4.54 3.52 17.23
N TYR A 576 5.50 4.46 17.09
CA TYR A 576 5.27 5.78 16.50
C TYR A 576 4.78 5.68 15.06
N ARG A 577 5.07 4.56 14.37
CA ARG A 577 4.83 4.38 12.94
C ARG A 577 3.41 4.68 12.51
N ALA A 578 2.40 4.24 13.25
CA ALA A 578 1.04 4.60 12.86
C ALA A 578 0.45 5.82 13.57
N PHE A 579 1.21 6.45 14.48
CA PHE A 579 1.03 7.89 14.78
C PHE A 579 1.60 8.76 13.66
N ALA A 580 2.64 8.31 12.93
CA ALA A 580 3.10 8.99 11.72
C ALA A 580 2.00 9.00 10.66
N VAL A 581 1.35 7.85 10.43
CA VAL A 581 0.19 7.74 9.52
C VAL A 581 -0.95 8.64 9.97
N ARG A 582 -1.28 8.65 11.28
CA ARG A 582 -2.29 9.55 11.84
C ARG A 582 -1.97 11.02 11.57
N ALA A 583 -0.72 11.43 11.81
CA ALA A 583 -0.28 12.80 11.60
C ALA A 583 -0.28 13.19 10.12
N ARG A 584 0.01 12.25 9.21
CA ARG A 584 -0.11 12.47 7.76
C ARG A 584 -1.59 12.62 7.35
N LEU A 585 -2.49 11.79 7.87
CA LEU A 585 -3.94 11.93 7.64
C LEU A 585 -4.46 13.29 8.13
N ASP A 586 -4.07 13.70 9.33
CA ASP A 586 -4.45 15.01 9.88
C ASP A 586 -3.92 16.17 9.03
N ARG A 587 -2.69 16.05 8.49
CA ARG A 587 -2.11 17.04 7.58
C ARG A 587 -2.90 17.16 6.28
N GLU A 588 -3.23 16.03 5.65
CA GLU A 588 -3.84 16.01 4.31
C GLU A 588 -5.36 16.22 4.32
N HIS A 589 -6.05 15.77 5.37
CA HIS A 589 -7.52 15.73 5.42
C HIS A 589 -8.11 16.54 6.57
N GLY A 590 -7.27 17.07 7.48
CA GLY A 590 -7.70 17.82 8.66
C GLY A 590 -8.31 16.96 9.77
N ASN A 591 -8.30 15.63 9.61
CA ASN A 591 -8.79 14.64 10.56
C ASN A 591 -8.22 13.25 10.23
N HIS A 592 -8.46 12.29 11.13
CA HIS A 592 -8.14 10.88 10.97
C HIS A 592 -9.35 10.00 11.31
N ASP A 593 -10.57 10.44 10.97
CA ASP A 593 -11.81 9.75 11.37
C ASP A 593 -11.91 8.33 10.80
N ASN A 594 -11.12 8.02 9.77
CA ASN A 594 -10.98 6.71 9.14
C ASN A 594 -9.92 5.80 9.80
N GLN A 595 -9.17 6.24 10.82
CA GLN A 595 -8.09 5.46 11.42
C GLN A 595 -8.22 5.26 12.94
N MET A 596 -8.28 3.99 13.35
CA MET A 596 -8.25 3.57 14.75
C MET A 596 -6.89 2.96 15.08
N ILE A 597 -6.42 3.19 16.31
CA ILE A 597 -5.22 2.58 16.86
C ILE A 597 -5.62 1.71 18.05
N TRP A 598 -5.33 0.42 17.96
CA TRP A 598 -5.59 -0.57 18.99
C TRP A 598 -4.28 -1.00 19.63
N GLU A 599 -4.14 -0.65 20.91
CA GLU A 599 -2.94 -0.83 21.69
C GLU A 599 -3.09 -1.96 22.70
N GLY A 600 -1.98 -2.51 23.17
CA GLY A 600 -1.96 -3.42 24.30
C GLY A 600 -0.54 -3.83 24.69
N PRO A 601 -0.37 -4.58 25.78
CA PRO A 601 0.94 -4.92 26.33
C PRO A 601 1.66 -6.05 25.57
N ALA A 602 1.00 -6.77 24.65
CA ALA A 602 1.66 -7.83 23.90
C ALA A 602 2.72 -7.22 22.96
N PRO A 603 4.00 -7.61 23.05
CA PRO A 603 5.07 -6.98 22.28
C PRO A 603 4.77 -6.92 20.79
N ILE A 604 5.04 -5.77 20.18
CA ILE A 604 4.90 -5.48 18.75
C ILE A 604 3.44 -5.48 18.23
N VAL A 605 2.60 -6.44 18.61
CA VAL A 605 1.26 -6.67 18.04
C VAL A 605 0.10 -6.12 18.90
N GLY A 606 0.37 -5.74 20.15
CA GLY A 606 -0.60 -5.16 21.08
C GLY A 606 -1.44 -6.20 21.80
N ASP A 607 -2.08 -7.09 21.04
CA ASP A 607 -2.95 -8.13 21.57
C ASP A 607 -2.91 -9.42 20.73
N ALA A 608 -2.92 -10.58 21.40
CA ALA A 608 -2.85 -11.88 20.71
C ALA A 608 -4.10 -12.17 19.84
N ALA A 609 -5.24 -11.57 20.15
CA ALA A 609 -6.48 -11.69 19.39
C ALA A 609 -6.73 -10.46 18.50
N CYS A 610 -5.77 -9.54 18.32
CA CYS A 610 -6.02 -8.29 17.60
C CYS A 610 -6.49 -8.54 16.16
N ALA A 611 -5.81 -9.42 15.41
CA ALA A 611 -6.20 -9.75 14.03
C ALA A 611 -7.63 -10.32 13.92
N TYR A 612 -8.08 -11.07 14.92
CA TYR A 612 -9.43 -11.63 14.97
C TYR A 612 -10.47 -10.54 15.31
N ASN A 613 -10.23 -9.79 16.39
CA ASN A 613 -11.13 -8.75 16.86
C ASN A 613 -11.26 -7.60 15.86
N SER A 614 -10.15 -7.21 15.22
CA SER A 614 -10.11 -6.10 14.26
C SER A 614 -10.81 -6.47 12.95
N LEU A 615 -10.73 -7.73 12.51
CA LEU A 615 -11.51 -8.22 11.38
C LEU A 615 -13.02 -8.14 11.63
N ILE A 616 -13.48 -8.55 12.82
CA ILE A 616 -14.90 -8.45 13.21
C ILE A 616 -15.35 -6.99 13.22
N ALA A 617 -14.55 -6.10 13.80
CA ALA A 617 -14.85 -4.68 13.86
C ALA A 617 -14.88 -4.05 12.45
N MET A 618 -13.91 -4.39 11.60
CA MET A 618 -13.83 -3.90 10.23
C MET A 618 -15.01 -4.39 9.38
N ASP A 619 -15.39 -5.66 9.49
CA ASP A 619 -16.56 -6.19 8.76
C ASP A 619 -17.85 -5.46 9.17
N ARG A 620 -18.02 -5.18 10.47
CA ARG A 620 -19.17 -4.38 10.97
C ARG A 620 -19.16 -2.96 10.41
N TRP A 621 -17.98 -2.33 10.35
CA TRP A 621 -17.83 -0.97 9.83
C TRP A 621 -18.14 -0.90 8.33
N LEU A 622 -17.50 -1.76 7.52
CA LEU A 622 -17.75 -1.78 6.08
C LEU A 622 -19.19 -2.19 5.73
N ALA A 623 -19.79 -3.11 6.48
CA ALA A 623 -21.20 -3.45 6.31
C ALA A 623 -22.17 -2.30 6.66
N ALA A 624 -21.75 -1.35 7.51
CA ALA A 624 -22.53 -0.14 7.78
C ALA A 624 -22.40 0.85 6.62
N VAL A 625 -21.17 1.08 6.12
CA VAL A 625 -20.89 1.92 4.95
C VAL A 625 -21.62 1.43 3.71
N GLU A 626 -21.64 0.11 3.48
CA GLU A 626 -22.36 -0.50 2.36
C GLU A 626 -23.87 -0.19 2.36
N LYS A 627 -24.46 -0.03 3.55
CA LYS A 627 -25.88 0.32 3.70
C LYS A 627 -26.14 1.81 3.48
N ASP A 628 -25.11 2.66 3.50
CA ASP A 628 -25.26 4.09 3.25
C ASP A 628 -25.42 4.36 1.74
N THR A 629 -26.69 4.49 1.35
CA THR A 629 -27.13 4.83 -0.01
C THR A 629 -27.18 6.35 -0.27
N SER A 630 -26.71 7.17 0.67
CA SER A 630 -26.66 8.63 0.49
C SER A 630 -25.65 9.03 -0.59
N GLY A 631 -25.80 10.25 -1.11
CA GLY A 631 -24.88 10.87 -2.06
C GLY A 631 -23.62 11.48 -1.43
N LYS A 632 -23.29 11.12 -0.18
CA LYS A 632 -22.03 11.52 0.47
C LYS A 632 -20.83 10.97 -0.29
N THR A 633 -19.69 11.64 -0.19
CA THR A 633 -18.42 11.08 -0.69
C THR A 633 -18.05 9.82 0.09
N LEU A 634 -17.24 8.94 -0.50
CA LEU A 634 -16.80 7.73 0.18
C LEU A 634 -16.13 8.03 1.53
N ALA A 635 -15.21 8.99 1.58
CA ALA A 635 -14.56 9.41 2.83
C ALA A 635 -15.57 9.84 3.92
N GLN A 636 -16.62 10.57 3.53
CA GLN A 636 -17.69 10.96 4.46
C GLN A 636 -18.49 9.76 4.96
N LYS A 637 -18.74 8.74 4.12
CA LYS A 637 -19.42 7.51 4.54
C LYS A 637 -18.55 6.70 5.49
N ILE A 638 -17.26 6.51 5.15
CA ILE A 638 -16.29 5.82 6.02
C ILE A 638 -16.28 6.48 7.42
N ALA A 639 -16.17 7.80 7.49
CA ALA A 639 -16.18 8.52 8.76
C ALA A 639 -17.53 8.42 9.51
N ALA A 640 -18.65 8.66 8.80
CA ALA A 640 -19.97 8.77 9.43
C ALA A 640 -20.58 7.44 9.86
N ASP A 641 -20.30 6.36 9.12
CA ASP A 641 -20.92 5.05 9.34
C ASP A 641 -20.07 4.12 10.21
N LYS A 642 -18.95 4.64 10.74
CA LYS A 642 -18.17 3.96 11.79
C LYS A 642 -19.06 3.68 13.01
N PRO A 643 -19.23 2.41 13.43
CA PRO A 643 -19.99 2.08 14.62
C PRO A 643 -19.47 2.80 15.86
N SER A 644 -20.37 3.32 16.69
CA SER A 644 -20.01 4.18 17.83
C SER A 644 -19.19 3.47 18.92
N ASP A 645 -19.19 2.14 18.94
CA ASP A 645 -18.38 1.31 19.84
C ASP A 645 -16.98 0.99 19.29
N ILE A 646 -16.67 1.43 18.06
CA ILE A 646 -15.37 1.28 17.41
C ILE A 646 -14.66 2.63 17.43
N GLY A 647 -13.61 2.70 18.24
CA GLY A 647 -12.73 3.84 18.42
C GLY A 647 -11.28 3.37 18.55
N ASP A 648 -10.40 4.27 18.98
CA ASP A 648 -9.12 3.87 19.60
C ASP A 648 -9.40 3.00 20.82
N GLN A 649 -8.59 1.96 21.04
CA GLN A 649 -8.83 0.97 22.09
C GLN A 649 -7.53 0.51 22.74
N CYS A 650 -7.61 0.16 24.02
CA CYS A 650 -6.55 -0.53 24.75
C CYS A 650 -7.03 -1.92 25.13
N TYR A 651 -6.18 -2.92 24.96
CA TYR A 651 -6.41 -4.32 25.26
C TYR A 651 -5.47 -4.84 26.34
N ASP A 652 -5.82 -5.96 26.97
CA ASP A 652 -5.03 -6.61 28.02
C ASP A 652 -3.94 -7.56 27.51
N GLY A 653 -3.88 -7.80 26.20
CA GLY A 653 -2.92 -8.69 25.55
C GLY A 653 -3.47 -10.08 25.26
N VAL A 654 -4.65 -10.45 25.79
CA VAL A 654 -5.29 -11.76 25.62
C VAL A 654 -6.72 -11.65 25.09
N GLY A 655 -7.06 -10.53 24.46
CA GLY A 655 -8.30 -10.32 23.73
C GLY A 655 -9.39 -9.55 24.47
N ASN A 656 -9.15 -9.06 25.70
CA ASN A 656 -10.15 -8.27 26.43
C ASN A 656 -9.87 -6.77 26.29
N LYS A 657 -10.87 -6.02 25.84
CA LYS A 657 -10.81 -4.55 25.80
C LYS A 657 -10.83 -3.97 27.21
N LEU A 658 -9.86 -3.11 27.51
CA LEU A 658 -9.72 -2.38 28.77
C LEU A 658 -10.36 -0.99 28.72
N THR A 659 -10.16 -0.24 27.63
CA THR A 659 -10.64 1.15 27.50
C THR A 659 -11.13 1.50 26.09
N ASP A 660 -12.04 2.48 26.01
CA ASP A 660 -12.47 3.16 24.78
C ASP A 660 -11.55 4.36 24.47
N GLY A 661 -10.27 4.06 24.34
CA GLY A 661 -9.19 5.00 24.00
C GLY A 661 -7.84 4.30 24.00
N LEU A 662 -6.78 5.00 23.60
CA LEU A 662 -5.40 4.53 23.68
C LEU A 662 -5.02 4.06 25.09
N CYS A 663 -3.97 3.24 25.21
CA CYS A 663 -3.56 2.74 26.50
C CYS A 663 -3.07 3.86 27.44
N PRO A 664 -3.21 3.70 28.78
CA PRO A 664 -2.75 4.70 29.72
C PRO A 664 -1.27 5.06 29.54
N GLY A 665 -0.99 6.37 29.48
CA GLY A 665 0.36 6.90 29.35
C GLY A 665 0.90 6.95 27.91
N THR A 666 0.16 6.43 26.92
CA THR A 666 0.49 6.62 25.51
C THR A 666 0.38 8.11 25.16
N ASN A 667 1.51 8.71 24.81
CA ASN A 667 1.59 10.08 24.32
C ASN A 667 2.53 10.12 23.11
N SER A 668 2.14 10.85 22.06
CA SER A 668 3.04 11.10 20.93
C SER A 668 4.30 11.84 21.40
N PRO A 669 5.49 11.45 20.94
CA PRO A 669 6.72 12.17 21.23
C PRO A 669 6.62 13.60 20.74
N VAL A 670 7.08 14.54 21.56
CA VAL A 670 7.15 15.96 21.20
C VAL A 670 8.34 16.13 20.23
N PRO A 671 8.15 16.66 19.01
CA PRO A 671 9.26 16.94 18.09
C PRO A 671 10.36 17.77 18.75
N GLY A 672 11.62 17.39 18.57
CA GLY A 672 12.76 18.07 19.19
C GLY A 672 12.87 17.87 20.71
N SER A 673 12.22 16.85 21.29
CA SER A 673 12.36 16.47 22.70
C SER A 673 13.23 15.23 22.87
N ALA A 674 14.03 15.21 23.92
CA ALA A 674 14.73 14.01 24.41
C ALA A 674 13.90 13.21 25.44
N ALA A 675 12.71 13.70 25.82
CA ALA A 675 11.87 13.03 26.80
C ALA A 675 11.18 11.79 26.21
N LEU A 676 11.40 10.64 26.84
CA LEU A 676 10.79 9.38 26.45
C LEU A 676 9.36 9.25 27.01
N SER A 677 8.45 8.71 26.19
CA SER A 677 7.09 8.37 26.60
C SER A 677 7.08 6.95 27.19
N VAL A 678 6.85 6.80 28.50
CA VAL A 678 6.91 5.51 29.23
C VAL A 678 5.52 4.95 29.59
N GLY A 679 4.62 4.89 28.59
CA GLY A 679 3.29 4.28 28.71
C GLY A 679 3.28 2.76 28.56
N VAL A 680 2.09 2.14 28.58
CA VAL A 680 1.91 0.70 28.26
C VAL A 680 2.46 0.38 26.87
N VAL A 681 2.23 1.27 25.92
CA VAL A 681 2.85 1.27 24.59
C VAL A 681 3.72 2.54 24.49
N PRO A 682 5.03 2.43 24.73
CA PRO A 682 5.96 3.55 24.59
C PRO A 682 6.02 4.03 23.14
N VAL A 683 6.03 5.34 22.93
CA VAL A 683 6.20 5.97 21.61
C VAL A 683 7.53 6.71 21.60
N TYR A 684 8.55 6.08 21.02
CA TYR A 684 9.91 6.62 20.92
C TYR A 684 10.10 7.53 19.71
N ALA A 685 11.17 8.31 19.72
CA ALA A 685 11.56 9.20 18.63
C ALA A 685 12.52 8.50 17.66
N THR A 686 12.90 9.20 16.59
CA THR A 686 13.97 8.80 15.66
C THR A 686 15.17 9.73 15.78
N PRO A 687 16.34 9.38 15.20
CA PRO A 687 17.47 10.30 15.10
C PRO A 687 17.09 11.65 14.46
N ARG A 688 16.14 11.67 13.50
CA ARG A 688 15.67 12.91 12.88
C ARG A 688 14.70 13.69 13.74
N MET A 689 13.80 13.03 14.45
CA MET A 689 12.90 13.72 15.38
C MET A 689 13.68 14.36 16.52
N VAL A 690 14.77 13.73 16.97
CA VAL A 690 15.75 14.32 17.90
C VAL A 690 16.49 15.51 17.27
N ALA A 691 16.69 15.51 15.95
CA ALA A 691 17.23 16.64 15.20
C ALA A 691 16.18 17.74 14.89
N GLY A 692 14.89 17.52 15.21
CA GLY A 692 13.80 18.49 15.06
C GLY A 692 12.75 18.14 14.00
N ASP A 693 12.84 16.98 13.37
CA ASP A 693 11.83 16.50 12.40
C ASP A 693 10.48 16.19 13.07
N ALA A 694 9.41 16.20 12.28
CA ALA A 694 8.07 15.88 12.72
C ALA A 694 7.85 14.36 12.85
N ILE A 695 6.82 13.96 13.61
CA ILE A 695 6.41 12.55 13.75
C ILE A 695 5.95 11.93 12.42
N THR A 696 5.63 12.75 11.41
CA THR A 696 5.26 12.24 10.07
C THR A 696 6.41 11.51 9.40
N THR A 697 7.67 11.86 9.73
CA THR A 697 8.90 11.24 9.23
C THR A 697 8.88 10.93 7.72
N ASP A 698 8.34 11.86 6.93
CA ASP A 698 8.23 11.79 5.47
C ASP A 698 9.00 12.92 4.78
N ALA A 699 9.69 13.79 5.53
CA ALA A 699 10.60 14.80 4.98
C ALA A 699 11.98 14.18 4.66
N ASN A 700 12.05 13.32 3.64
CA ASN A 700 13.27 12.59 3.28
C ASN A 700 14.47 13.50 3.02
N LYS A 701 14.20 14.70 2.51
CA LYS A 701 15.16 15.82 2.39
C LYS A 701 14.53 17.09 2.92
N CYS A 702 15.16 17.67 3.94
CA CYS A 702 14.71 18.94 4.52
C CYS A 702 15.07 20.13 3.61
N GLN A 703 14.30 21.21 3.68
CA GLN A 703 14.81 22.50 3.22
C GLN A 703 15.89 23.01 4.19
N LEU A 704 16.87 23.76 3.68
CA LEU A 704 17.93 24.32 4.52
C LEU A 704 17.63 25.77 4.90
N LYS A 705 17.91 26.12 6.15
CA LYS A 705 18.02 27.50 6.62
C LYS A 705 19.47 27.83 6.97
N PRO A 706 19.89 29.11 6.90
CA PRO A 706 21.21 29.51 7.34
C PRO A 706 21.47 29.08 8.79
N LEU A 707 22.68 28.56 9.04
CA LEU A 707 23.13 28.25 10.39
C LEU A 707 23.17 29.55 11.22
N ASN A 708 22.52 29.56 12.39
CA ASN A 708 22.40 30.74 13.23
C ASN A 708 22.80 30.43 14.68
N ARG A 709 23.77 31.16 15.22
CA ARG A 709 24.29 30.96 16.59
C ARG A 709 23.26 31.25 17.68
N ASN A 710 22.23 32.02 17.32
CA ASN A 710 21.15 32.39 18.23
C ASN A 710 19.97 31.41 18.19
N ASP A 711 20.04 30.34 17.38
CA ASP A 711 19.08 29.26 17.48
C ASP A 711 19.20 28.55 18.84
N ASN A 712 18.16 27.81 19.22
CA ASN A 712 18.16 27.09 20.48
C ASN A 712 19.18 25.95 20.46
N TYR A 713 20.32 26.14 21.13
CA TYR A 713 21.32 25.11 21.41
C TYR A 713 21.41 24.79 22.91
N GLY A 714 20.31 24.99 23.64
CA GLY A 714 20.20 24.73 25.07
C GLY A 714 20.32 25.97 25.95
N PRO A 715 20.41 25.79 27.28
CA PRO A 715 20.26 26.88 28.26
C PRO A 715 21.36 27.94 28.21
N LEU A 716 22.51 27.64 27.58
CA LEU A 716 23.61 28.59 27.39
C LEU A 716 23.46 29.42 26.11
N GLY A 717 22.45 29.17 25.28
CA GLY A 717 22.18 29.91 24.04
C GLY A 717 23.40 30.02 23.14
N ALA A 718 23.72 31.24 22.69
CA ALA A 718 24.88 31.50 21.84
C ALA A 718 26.24 31.13 22.49
N SER A 719 26.27 30.96 23.81
CA SER A 719 27.45 30.55 24.58
C SER A 719 27.62 29.03 24.69
N THR A 720 26.70 28.22 24.13
CA THR A 720 26.88 26.75 24.06
C THR A 720 28.16 26.38 23.32
N PHE A 721 28.52 27.13 22.27
CA PHE A 721 29.74 26.93 21.50
C PHE A 721 30.74 28.06 21.75
N THR A 722 32.02 27.70 21.91
CA THR A 722 33.12 28.66 21.77
C THR A 722 33.22 29.18 20.32
N ASP A 723 33.93 30.28 20.08
CA ASP A 723 34.09 30.82 18.72
C ASP A 723 34.78 29.83 17.77
N ALA A 724 35.74 29.06 18.27
CA ALA A 724 36.41 28.01 17.48
C ALA A 724 35.44 26.87 17.13
N GLN A 725 34.63 26.43 18.09
CA GLN A 725 33.58 25.43 17.86
C GLN A 725 32.49 25.94 16.91
N TRP A 726 32.15 27.21 16.98
CA TRP A 726 31.20 27.82 16.06
C TRP A 726 31.75 27.87 14.63
N ALA A 727 33.04 28.20 14.46
CA ALA A 727 33.68 28.12 13.15
C ALA A 727 33.68 26.69 12.58
N GLN A 728 33.81 25.67 13.44
CA GLN A 728 33.63 24.26 13.03
C GLN A 728 32.20 23.98 12.58
N MET A 729 31.17 24.46 13.30
CA MET A 729 29.78 24.35 12.85
C MET A 729 29.57 24.98 11.47
N GLN A 730 30.14 26.17 11.23
CA GLN A 730 30.03 26.87 9.94
C GLN A 730 30.72 26.11 8.80
N ALA A 731 31.87 25.49 9.08
CA ALA A 731 32.57 24.65 8.11
C ALA A 731 31.82 23.33 7.81
N LEU A 732 31.15 22.78 8.83
CA LEU A 732 30.39 21.54 8.72
C LEU A 732 29.06 21.72 7.96
N PHE A 733 28.40 22.86 8.15
CA PHE A 733 27.11 23.19 7.52
C PHE A 733 27.23 24.41 6.59
N PRO A 734 28.06 24.33 5.52
CA PRO A 734 28.34 25.48 4.67
C PRO A 734 27.11 25.95 3.88
N THR A 735 26.14 25.05 3.67
CA THR A 735 24.86 25.32 2.98
C THR A 735 23.68 25.51 3.96
N GLY A 736 23.93 25.46 5.26
CA GLY A 736 22.90 25.58 6.30
C GLY A 736 22.50 24.25 6.93
N VAL A 737 21.49 24.33 7.81
CA VAL A 737 20.93 23.21 8.58
C VAL A 737 19.46 23.02 8.24
N CYS A 738 18.89 21.86 8.55
CA CYS A 738 17.48 21.57 8.29
C CYS A 738 16.53 22.61 8.92
N ASP A 739 15.57 23.03 8.11
CA ASP A 739 14.40 23.82 8.48
C ASP A 739 13.16 22.93 8.45
N PHE A 740 12.99 22.11 9.50
CA PHE A 740 11.84 21.21 9.64
C PHE A 740 10.50 21.95 9.85
N SER A 741 10.50 23.29 9.91
CA SER A 741 9.26 24.07 9.88
C SER A 741 8.64 24.19 8.48
N LYS A 742 9.37 23.75 7.45
CA LYS A 742 8.93 23.76 6.06
C LYS A 742 8.73 22.34 5.54
N PRO A 743 7.85 22.15 4.53
CA PRO A 743 7.76 20.89 3.81
C PRO A 743 9.10 20.46 3.21
N GLY A 744 9.28 19.14 3.07
CA GLY A 744 10.46 18.55 2.46
C GLY A 744 10.68 19.04 1.02
N VAL A 745 11.92 18.97 0.56
CA VAL A 745 12.25 19.23 -0.86
C VAL A 745 11.53 18.20 -1.71
N SER A 746 10.87 18.66 -2.78
CA SER A 746 10.11 17.84 -3.73
C SER A 746 8.92 17.07 -3.11
N GLN A 747 8.59 17.32 -1.83
CA GLN A 747 7.44 16.73 -1.16
C GLN A 747 6.15 17.19 -1.86
N GLN A 748 5.32 16.23 -2.22
CA GLN A 748 4.08 16.43 -2.96
C GLN A 748 3.17 15.23 -2.73
N GLY A 749 1.85 15.41 -2.85
CA GLY A 749 0.90 14.31 -2.74
C GLY A 749 1.15 13.21 -3.78
N THR A 750 0.85 11.98 -3.38
CA THR A 750 0.87 10.81 -4.26
C THR A 750 -0.16 10.96 -5.38
N VAL A 751 0.29 10.73 -6.61
CA VAL A 751 -0.55 10.66 -7.81
C VAL A 751 -1.08 9.23 -7.90
N ALA A 752 -2.39 9.09 -7.69
CA ALA A 752 -3.04 7.79 -7.71
C ALA A 752 -3.04 7.16 -9.12
N TRP A 753 -2.95 5.83 -9.17
CA TRP A 753 -3.05 5.02 -10.40
C TRP A 753 -2.09 5.47 -11.50
N GLN A 754 -0.78 5.29 -11.29
CA GLN A 754 0.24 5.56 -12.32
C GLN A 754 0.60 4.31 -13.12
N THR A 755 0.99 4.54 -14.38
CA THR A 755 1.71 3.58 -15.23
C THR A 755 3.16 4.00 -15.41
N TYR A 756 4.05 3.01 -15.48
CA TYR A 756 5.49 3.17 -15.67
C TYR A 756 5.96 2.69 -17.04
N GLN A 757 5.03 2.51 -17.98
CA GLN A 757 5.34 2.27 -19.39
C GLN A 757 4.39 2.98 -20.34
N ASP A 758 4.89 3.36 -21.51
CA ASP A 758 4.09 3.84 -22.62
C ASP A 758 3.38 2.68 -23.35
N PRO A 759 2.43 2.96 -24.27
CA PRO A 759 1.76 1.89 -25.03
C PRO A 759 2.67 1.04 -25.92
N ALA A 760 3.93 1.45 -26.14
CA ALA A 760 4.93 0.67 -26.87
C ALA A 760 5.83 -0.16 -25.93
N GLY A 761 5.58 -0.11 -24.61
CA GLY A 761 6.35 -0.83 -23.60
C GLY A 761 7.65 -0.13 -23.17
N ASN A 762 7.88 1.12 -23.59
CA ASN A 762 9.05 1.87 -23.12
C ASN A 762 8.80 2.39 -21.71
N VAL A 763 9.81 2.30 -20.85
CA VAL A 763 9.73 2.79 -19.46
C VAL A 763 9.44 4.29 -19.40
N ILE A 764 8.55 4.68 -18.48
CA ILE A 764 8.29 6.05 -18.07
C ILE A 764 8.81 6.20 -16.65
N TYR A 765 10.04 6.67 -16.48
CA TYR A 765 10.63 6.89 -15.16
C TYR A 765 9.82 7.90 -14.35
N GLY A 766 9.50 7.56 -13.10
CA GLY A 766 8.63 8.37 -12.23
C GLY A 766 7.14 8.23 -12.50
N GLY A 767 6.78 7.49 -13.55
CA GLY A 767 5.41 7.18 -13.93
C GLY A 767 4.62 8.38 -14.47
N THR A 768 3.47 8.06 -15.05
CA THR A 768 2.44 9.03 -15.41
C THR A 768 1.08 8.52 -14.94
N ALA A 769 0.17 9.42 -14.57
CA ALA A 769 -1.18 9.03 -14.21
C ALA A 769 -1.83 8.27 -15.37
N LEU A 770 -2.48 7.15 -15.06
CA LEU A 770 -3.41 6.51 -15.97
C LEU A 770 -4.58 7.47 -16.27
N PRO A 771 -5.23 7.32 -17.44
CA PRO A 771 -6.49 8.00 -17.69
C PRO A 771 -7.53 7.71 -16.60
N ALA A 772 -8.55 8.57 -16.53
CA ALA A 772 -9.71 8.31 -15.69
C ALA A 772 -10.28 6.91 -16.00
N PRO A 773 -10.69 6.13 -14.97
CA PRO A 773 -11.28 4.82 -15.19
C PRO A 773 -12.40 4.85 -16.24
N PRO A 774 -12.40 3.94 -17.22
CA PRO A 774 -13.49 3.84 -18.18
C PRO A 774 -14.85 3.67 -17.47
N ALA A 775 -15.85 4.47 -17.85
CA ALA A 775 -17.19 4.39 -17.27
C ALA A 775 -17.82 3.00 -17.51
N ASN A 776 -18.63 2.49 -16.58
CA ASN A 776 -19.19 1.13 -16.65
C ASN A 776 -18.12 0.01 -16.59
N SER A 777 -17.02 0.23 -15.87
CA SER A 777 -16.03 -0.82 -15.60
C SER A 777 -15.67 -0.94 -14.11
N GLY A 778 -15.09 -2.07 -13.71
CA GLY A 778 -14.76 -2.38 -12.31
C GLY A 778 -15.98 -2.62 -11.40
N GLY A 779 -17.17 -2.85 -11.96
CA GLY A 779 -18.41 -2.91 -11.19
C GLY A 779 -18.53 -4.10 -10.22
N GLY A 780 -17.63 -5.08 -10.32
CA GLY A 780 -17.57 -6.25 -9.45
C GLY A 780 -16.54 -6.17 -8.32
N TRP A 781 -15.78 -5.09 -8.21
CA TRP A 781 -14.69 -4.96 -7.21
C TRP A 781 -15.17 -4.68 -5.79
N ALA A 782 -16.29 -3.98 -5.68
CA ALA A 782 -16.97 -3.65 -4.43
C ALA A 782 -18.42 -3.26 -4.75
N SER A 783 -19.26 -3.21 -3.72
CA SER A 783 -20.62 -2.72 -3.86
C SER A 783 -20.65 -1.23 -4.26
N PRO A 784 -21.73 -0.73 -4.90
CA PRO A 784 -21.82 0.66 -5.34
C PRO A 784 -21.62 1.71 -4.25
N ALA A 785 -21.85 1.37 -2.98
CA ALA A 785 -21.64 2.26 -1.85
C ALA A 785 -20.17 2.72 -1.71
N PHE A 786 -19.22 1.92 -2.22
CA PHE A 786 -17.78 2.18 -2.21
C PHE A 786 -17.27 2.82 -3.52
N ALA A 787 -18.15 3.21 -4.44
CA ALA A 787 -17.74 3.92 -5.64
C ALA A 787 -17.13 5.29 -5.29
N THR A 788 -16.02 5.64 -5.93
CA THR A 788 -15.30 6.90 -5.69
C THR A 788 -15.91 8.10 -6.43
N THR A 789 -16.89 7.87 -7.30
CA THR A 789 -17.70 8.88 -7.99
C THR A 789 -19.18 8.53 -7.89
N PRO A 790 -20.07 9.50 -7.54
CA PRO A 790 -21.52 9.29 -7.49
C PRO A 790 -22.18 9.06 -8.85
#